data_AF-A0A9P4QWH7-F1
#
_entry.id   AF-A0A9P4QWH7-F1
#
_cell.length_a   1.000
_cell.length_b   1.000
_cell.length_c   1.000
_cell.angle_alpha   90.00
_cell.angle_beta   90.00
_cell.angle_gamma   90.00
#
_symmetry.space_group_name_H-M   'P 1'
#
loop_
_entity.id
_entity.type
_entity.pdbx_description
1 polymer ?
#
loop_
_entity_poly.entity_id
_entity_poly.type
_entity_poly.pdbx_seq_one_letter_code
_entity_poly.pdbx_strand_id
1 'polypeptide(L)'
;MDPVSAIGLASSAAQLITFASDLISKSREIYNSADGSLVKNDELATVARTLQSQSRQVQFKIGERRAPSESGRELFALCDAVRDVSQELIDAIESLKSESSSSTWRSFRQALKSVWKERDIEELLRRLEQYRRQIDSLLLMNLQERLQLFTETANDRHAKIEENFAKMTDMIGPSKQWQKELIETARESLRVPDNAQNLDTFTASLSAGSKKDWETLVRRRMVESLKFADMRDRYERIPEAHQKTFNWVFHEEDDLTSAPSQEFDNFVDWLRSNKPLYWITGKPGAGKSTLMKYISHDPRLNQHLKVWKADRPLYTTRFFFWNSGSKMQMSRIGLMQSLLHQIISDCPETVDRVFPERWEYQELFGHDNRSWTWSELSNGFRNLIADTSKAFFFLIDGLDEFDGDCSELAHFLLEMLSDESNVKMCLASRPWLVFEDAFRRRPSLRVEDLTLQDIRIFVMEKLTDNIMFSRLQEHDSTKAGVLIGELTQKASGVFLWVRLAVKSLLDGLRDGDTVEDLQSRLLLIPPDLDRLFQKILGDLDPAYLKEASQIFQASERSRESRDAWSPLSLLSLSFVSEDPQRVFSAEYDKPMSHEDQEYRAETMRRRLNSRCKGLLEAPSYKINGPETKVHYLHRTVKDFFDEDRARVYL
;
A
#
# COMPACT_ATOMS: atom_id res chain seq x y z
N MET A 1 0.39 -39.43 16.35
CA MET A 1 0.29 -38.00 16.01
C MET A 1 -1.18 -37.62 15.93
N ASP A 2 -1.62 -36.46 16.40
CA ASP A 2 -3.01 -36.02 16.15
C ASP A 2 -3.26 -35.82 14.64
N PRO A 3 -4.47 -36.09 14.14
CA PRO A 3 -4.78 -36.10 12.71
C PRO A 3 -4.46 -34.79 11.97
N VAL A 4 -4.76 -33.65 12.57
CA VAL A 4 -4.54 -32.32 11.96
C VAL A 4 -3.05 -32.09 11.70
N SER A 5 -2.20 -32.60 12.58
CA SER A 5 -0.75 -32.45 12.46
C SER A 5 -0.14 -33.44 11.48
N ALA A 6 -0.69 -34.65 11.39
CA ALA A 6 -0.32 -35.61 10.36
C ALA A 6 -0.64 -35.07 8.96
N ILE A 7 -1.84 -34.50 8.77
CA ILE A 7 -2.24 -33.82 7.54
C ILE A 7 -1.33 -32.63 7.26
N GLY A 8 -1.00 -31.84 8.30
CA GLY A 8 -0.11 -30.69 8.18
C GLY A 8 1.30 -31.07 7.72
N LEU A 9 1.87 -32.16 8.25
CA LEU A 9 3.19 -32.67 7.86
C LEU A 9 3.17 -33.23 6.44
N ALA A 10 2.20 -34.11 6.14
CA ALA A 10 2.06 -34.73 4.84
C ALA A 10 1.81 -33.70 3.72
N SER A 11 1.01 -32.65 3.99
CA SER A 11 0.81 -31.54 3.04
C SER A 11 2.10 -30.77 2.75
N SER A 12 2.95 -30.53 3.76
CA SER A 12 4.25 -29.89 3.52
C SER A 12 5.21 -30.77 2.73
N ALA A 13 5.24 -32.08 3.00
CA ALA A 13 6.01 -33.03 2.22
C ALA A 13 5.48 -33.14 0.78
N ALA A 14 4.16 -33.16 0.60
CA ALA A 14 3.49 -33.15 -0.69
C ALA A 14 3.91 -31.94 -1.53
N GLN A 15 3.84 -30.73 -0.96
CA GLN A 15 4.23 -29.49 -1.63
C GLN A 15 5.70 -29.50 -2.06
N LEU A 16 6.60 -30.00 -1.19
CA LEU A 16 8.02 -30.12 -1.50
C LEU A 16 8.27 -31.11 -2.65
N ILE A 17 7.63 -32.28 -2.59
CA ILE A 17 7.73 -33.29 -3.66
C ILE A 17 7.19 -32.73 -4.98
N THR A 18 6.00 -32.11 -4.96
CA THR A 18 5.39 -31.52 -6.17
C THR A 18 6.31 -30.46 -6.77
N PHE A 19 6.81 -29.52 -5.95
CA PHE A 19 7.70 -28.47 -6.44
C PHE A 19 9.00 -29.03 -7.04
N ALA A 20 9.65 -30.00 -6.37
CA ALA A 20 10.85 -30.64 -6.87
C ALA A 20 10.60 -31.41 -8.18
N SER A 21 9.50 -32.15 -8.26
CA SER A 21 9.12 -32.92 -9.45
C SER A 21 8.75 -32.01 -10.64
N ASP A 22 7.98 -30.95 -10.40
CA ASP A 22 7.57 -29.99 -11.42
C ASP A 22 8.77 -29.22 -11.98
N LEU A 23 9.69 -28.80 -11.12
CA LEU A 23 10.94 -28.13 -11.51
C LEU A 23 11.78 -29.01 -12.47
N ILE A 24 11.97 -30.29 -12.13
CA ILE A 24 12.74 -31.23 -12.96
C ILE A 24 11.97 -31.58 -14.26
N SER A 25 10.65 -31.66 -14.20
CA SER A 25 9.79 -32.01 -15.34
C SER A 25 9.65 -30.86 -16.33
N LYS A 26 9.25 -29.67 -15.89
CA LYS A 26 9.09 -28.50 -16.76
C LYS A 26 10.42 -28.02 -17.36
N SER A 27 11.54 -28.22 -16.67
CA SER A 27 12.86 -27.96 -17.27
C SER A 27 13.20 -28.89 -18.45
N ARG A 28 12.58 -30.07 -18.55
CA ARG A 28 12.65 -30.95 -19.73
C ARG A 28 11.86 -30.39 -20.91
N GLU A 29 10.72 -29.77 -20.66
CA GLU A 29 9.88 -29.13 -21.69
C GLU A 29 10.58 -27.90 -22.27
N ILE A 30 11.14 -27.04 -21.41
CA ILE A 30 11.93 -25.87 -21.82
C ILE A 30 13.12 -26.29 -22.69
N TYR A 31 13.82 -27.35 -22.31
CA TYR A 31 14.94 -27.92 -23.07
C TYR A 31 14.54 -28.43 -24.48
N ASN A 32 13.35 -29.01 -24.61
CA ASN A 32 12.85 -29.54 -25.89
C ASN A 32 12.17 -28.47 -26.76
N SER A 33 11.94 -27.27 -26.25
CA SER A 33 11.36 -26.15 -27.01
C SER A 33 12.41 -25.51 -27.91
N ALA A 34 12.03 -25.12 -29.13
CA ALA A 34 12.95 -24.57 -30.13
C ALA A 34 13.57 -23.20 -29.74
N ASP A 35 13.00 -22.51 -28.74
CA ASP A 35 13.42 -21.17 -28.30
C ASP A 35 14.44 -21.15 -27.13
N GLY A 36 14.71 -22.31 -26.50
CA GLY A 36 15.85 -22.52 -25.59
C GLY A 36 16.18 -21.38 -24.61
N SER A 37 15.20 -20.94 -23.80
CA SER A 37 15.41 -19.85 -22.85
C SER A 37 16.44 -20.22 -21.76
N LEU A 38 17.43 -19.33 -21.56
CA LEU A 38 18.48 -19.50 -20.56
C LEU A 38 17.94 -19.27 -19.15
N VAL A 39 18.26 -20.16 -18.21
CA VAL A 39 17.94 -19.95 -16.78
C VAL A 39 19.01 -19.04 -16.18
N LYS A 40 18.60 -17.96 -15.52
CA LYS A 40 19.54 -17.00 -14.91
C LYS A 40 20.07 -17.53 -13.58
N ASN A 41 21.27 -17.10 -13.19
CA ASN A 41 21.87 -17.50 -11.90
C ASN A 41 20.97 -17.11 -10.70
N ASP A 42 20.29 -15.96 -10.80
CA ASP A 42 19.34 -15.49 -9.78
C ASP A 42 18.11 -16.40 -9.63
N GLU A 43 17.68 -17.06 -10.71
CA GLU A 43 16.58 -18.03 -10.69
C GLU A 43 16.99 -19.30 -9.94
N LEU A 44 18.20 -19.82 -10.20
CA LEU A 44 18.78 -20.95 -9.43
C LEU A 44 18.90 -20.62 -7.93
N ALA A 45 19.30 -19.38 -7.61
CA ALA A 45 19.33 -18.91 -6.23
C ALA A 45 17.93 -18.87 -5.59
N THR A 46 16.90 -18.59 -6.38
CA THR A 46 15.51 -18.57 -5.93
C THR A 46 14.95 -19.98 -5.71
N VAL A 47 15.25 -20.91 -6.62
CA VAL A 47 14.86 -22.31 -6.52
C VAL A 47 15.48 -22.96 -5.28
N ALA A 48 16.80 -22.83 -5.08
CA ALA A 48 17.49 -23.39 -3.91
C ALA A 48 16.91 -22.86 -2.59
N ARG A 49 16.67 -21.53 -2.50
CA ARG A 49 16.03 -20.91 -1.31
C ARG A 49 14.62 -21.44 -1.07
N THR A 50 13.85 -21.68 -2.13
CA THR A 50 12.49 -22.23 -2.02
C THR A 50 12.51 -23.67 -1.52
N LEU A 51 13.35 -24.54 -2.11
CA LEU A 51 13.55 -25.92 -1.65
C LEU A 51 14.00 -25.95 -0.18
N GLN A 52 14.96 -25.09 0.19
CA GLN A 52 15.43 -24.99 1.57
C GLN A 52 14.33 -24.52 2.53
N SER A 53 13.50 -23.56 2.12
CA SER A 53 12.38 -23.07 2.93
C SER A 53 11.32 -24.16 3.16
N GLN A 54 10.93 -24.89 2.12
CA GLN A 54 9.96 -25.99 2.23
C GLN A 54 10.53 -27.16 3.05
N SER A 55 11.79 -27.51 2.85
CA SER A 55 12.53 -28.50 3.64
C SER A 55 12.56 -28.14 5.14
N ARG A 56 12.84 -26.87 5.49
CA ARG A 56 12.76 -26.38 6.87
C ARG A 56 11.34 -26.43 7.45
N GLN A 57 10.30 -26.18 6.65
CA GLN A 57 8.92 -26.30 7.12
C GLN A 57 8.56 -27.73 7.48
N VAL A 58 9.02 -28.71 6.70
CA VAL A 58 8.90 -30.13 7.04
C VAL A 58 9.62 -30.38 8.37
N GLN A 59 10.90 -30.01 8.50
CA GLN A 59 11.69 -30.22 9.71
C GLN A 59 11.09 -29.58 10.97
N PHE A 60 10.57 -28.36 10.88
CA PHE A 60 9.93 -27.66 11.99
C PHE A 60 8.71 -28.46 12.51
N LYS A 61 7.87 -28.97 11.59
CA LYS A 61 6.71 -29.79 11.94
C LYS A 61 7.10 -31.15 12.53
N ILE A 62 8.30 -31.64 12.24
CA ILE A 62 8.87 -32.84 12.87
C ILE A 62 9.32 -32.55 14.31
N GLY A 63 10.04 -31.43 14.52
CA GLY A 63 10.63 -31.09 15.82
C GLY A 63 9.64 -30.76 16.94
N GLU A 64 8.42 -30.33 16.62
CA GLU A 64 7.43 -29.93 17.62
C GLU A 64 6.80 -31.09 18.42
N ARG A 65 6.98 -32.38 18.06
CA ARG A 65 6.08 -33.44 18.58
C ARG A 65 6.75 -34.78 18.93
N ARG A 66 6.34 -35.36 20.07
CA ARG A 66 6.69 -36.74 20.51
C ARG A 66 5.73 -37.75 19.85
N ALA A 67 6.25 -38.68 19.06
CA ALA A 67 5.48 -39.70 18.32
C ALA A 67 5.15 -40.94 19.19
N PRO A 68 3.86 -41.27 19.46
CA PRO A 68 3.50 -42.48 20.23
C PRO A 68 3.00 -43.68 19.38
N SER A 69 2.89 -43.59 18.04
CA SER A 69 2.40 -44.67 17.16
C SER A 69 3.43 -45.09 16.10
N GLU A 70 3.41 -46.36 15.67
CA GLU A 70 4.36 -46.95 14.70
C GLU A 70 4.30 -46.27 13.33
N SER A 71 3.10 -46.16 12.74
CA SER A 71 2.85 -45.43 11.49
C SER A 71 3.20 -43.93 11.56
N GLY A 72 3.24 -43.35 12.76
CA GLY A 72 3.73 -41.98 12.96
C GLY A 72 5.25 -41.84 12.84
N ARG A 73 6.01 -42.87 13.25
CA ARG A 73 7.48 -42.89 13.12
C ARG A 73 7.90 -43.12 11.68
N GLU A 74 7.20 -43.98 10.97
CA GLU A 74 7.44 -44.24 9.55
C GLU A 74 7.15 -43.00 8.69
N LEU A 75 6.06 -42.29 8.97
CA LEU A 75 5.75 -41.02 8.30
C LEU A 75 6.88 -39.98 8.48
N PHE A 76 7.47 -39.91 9.68
CA PHE A 76 8.63 -39.05 9.94
C PHE A 76 9.86 -39.47 9.15
N ALA A 77 10.17 -40.76 9.11
CA ALA A 77 11.31 -41.28 8.35
C ALA A 77 11.18 -40.99 6.85
N LEU A 78 9.97 -41.08 6.28
CA LEU A 78 9.73 -40.71 4.88
C LEU A 78 9.88 -39.21 4.63
N CYS A 79 9.41 -38.37 5.56
CA CYS A 79 9.59 -36.92 5.45
C CYS A 79 11.08 -36.53 5.53
N ASP A 80 11.88 -37.21 6.35
CA ASP A 80 13.34 -37.07 6.37
C ASP A 80 13.97 -37.54 5.05
N ALA A 81 13.51 -38.65 4.46
CA ALA A 81 14.01 -39.11 3.16
C ALA A 81 13.70 -38.11 2.02
N VAL A 82 12.50 -37.52 2.01
CA VAL A 82 12.12 -36.45 1.05
C VAL A 82 13.01 -35.22 1.23
N ARG A 83 13.33 -34.87 2.48
CA ARG A 83 14.26 -33.79 2.80
C ARG A 83 15.65 -34.09 2.25
N ASP A 84 16.15 -35.30 2.43
CA ASP A 84 17.48 -35.69 1.97
C ASP A 84 17.59 -35.60 0.45
N VAL A 85 16.56 -36.05 -0.29
CA VAL A 85 16.48 -35.87 -1.76
C VAL A 85 16.44 -34.39 -2.15
N SER A 86 15.74 -33.58 -1.37
CA SER A 86 15.69 -32.13 -1.60
C SER A 86 17.04 -31.47 -1.33
N GLN A 87 17.80 -31.97 -0.36
CA GLN A 87 19.16 -31.51 -0.06
C GLN A 87 20.14 -31.93 -1.17
N GLU A 88 20.02 -33.15 -1.70
CA GLU A 88 20.78 -33.59 -2.89
C GLU A 88 20.56 -32.60 -4.06
N LEU A 89 19.31 -32.16 -4.29
CA LEU A 89 18.98 -31.16 -5.31
C LEU A 89 19.54 -29.77 -5.00
N ILE A 90 19.49 -29.32 -3.74
CA ILE A 90 20.05 -28.03 -3.32
C ILE A 90 21.56 -28.02 -3.55
N ASP A 91 22.27 -29.07 -3.13
CA ASP A 91 23.72 -29.20 -3.27
C ASP A 91 24.13 -29.19 -4.74
N ALA A 92 23.35 -29.86 -5.60
CA ALA A 92 23.55 -29.82 -7.05
C ALA A 92 23.33 -28.40 -7.62
N ILE A 93 22.32 -27.67 -7.14
CA ILE A 93 22.09 -26.28 -7.58
C ILE A 93 23.21 -25.36 -7.08
N GLU A 94 23.75 -25.58 -5.88
CA GLU A 94 24.82 -24.76 -5.31
C GLU A 94 26.18 -25.02 -5.95
N SER A 95 26.50 -26.27 -6.31
CA SER A 95 27.70 -26.59 -7.08
C SER A 95 27.67 -25.94 -8.46
N LEU A 96 26.50 -25.87 -9.09
CA LEU A 96 26.32 -25.16 -10.35
C LEU A 96 26.57 -23.65 -10.23
N LYS A 97 26.24 -23.02 -9.10
CA LYS A 97 26.49 -21.58 -8.92
C LYS A 97 27.98 -21.24 -8.81
N SER A 98 28.81 -22.15 -8.29
CA SER A 98 30.22 -21.89 -8.01
C SER A 98 31.13 -22.07 -9.24
N GLU A 99 30.68 -22.78 -10.28
CA GLU A 99 31.48 -23.11 -11.46
C GLU A 99 31.51 -22.04 -12.58
N SER A 100 30.71 -20.96 -12.53
CA SER A 100 30.67 -19.99 -13.64
C SER A 100 30.67 -18.51 -13.23
N SER A 101 31.64 -17.75 -13.74
CA SER A 101 31.68 -16.28 -13.75
C SER A 101 31.06 -15.66 -15.02
N SER A 102 30.47 -16.45 -15.93
CA SER A 102 29.87 -16.00 -17.18
C SER A 102 28.41 -16.44 -17.34
N SER A 103 27.60 -15.55 -17.90
CA SER A 103 26.16 -15.38 -17.66
C SER A 103 25.20 -16.26 -18.47
N THR A 104 25.57 -17.47 -18.90
CA THR A 104 24.73 -18.23 -19.84
C THR A 104 24.57 -19.71 -19.47
N TRP A 105 23.55 -20.04 -18.67
CA TRP A 105 23.12 -21.43 -18.40
C TRP A 105 22.00 -21.84 -19.36
N ARG A 106 22.27 -22.83 -20.22
CA ARG A 106 21.40 -23.19 -21.37
C ARG A 106 20.16 -24.03 -21.07
N SER A 107 19.94 -24.45 -19.83
CA SER A 107 18.65 -24.90 -19.24
C SER A 107 18.91 -25.51 -17.86
N PHE A 108 17.94 -25.46 -16.96
CA PHE A 108 18.07 -26.06 -15.63
C PHE A 108 18.39 -27.57 -15.69
N ARG A 109 17.69 -28.31 -16.55
CA ARG A 109 17.91 -29.76 -16.74
C ARG A 109 19.30 -30.07 -17.27
N GLN A 110 19.82 -29.27 -18.20
CA GLN A 110 21.17 -29.47 -18.73
C GLN A 110 22.25 -29.14 -17.68
N ALA A 111 22.01 -28.13 -16.84
CA ALA A 111 22.86 -27.83 -15.71
C ALA A 111 22.88 -28.99 -14.71
N LEU A 112 21.71 -29.53 -14.33
CA LEU A 112 21.70 -30.77 -13.53
C LEU A 112 22.39 -31.93 -14.25
N LYS A 113 22.31 -32.03 -15.58
CA LYS A 113 23.02 -33.05 -16.37
C LYS A 113 24.55 -32.92 -16.33
N SER A 114 25.12 -31.78 -15.96
CA SER A 114 26.57 -31.64 -15.77
C SER A 114 27.04 -32.21 -14.43
N VAL A 115 26.16 -32.21 -13.43
CA VAL A 115 26.41 -32.79 -12.09
C VAL A 115 26.00 -34.26 -12.03
N TRP A 116 24.90 -34.63 -12.70
CA TRP A 116 24.26 -35.94 -12.66
C TRP A 116 23.95 -36.48 -14.06
N LYS A 117 23.85 -37.80 -14.23
CA LYS A 117 23.43 -38.38 -15.52
C LYS A 117 21.91 -38.38 -15.66
N GLU A 118 21.42 -38.54 -16.89
CA GLU A 118 19.97 -38.61 -17.16
C GLU A 118 19.25 -39.69 -16.34
N ARG A 119 19.90 -40.84 -16.16
CA ARG A 119 19.39 -41.94 -15.32
C ARG A 119 19.29 -41.54 -13.85
N ASP A 120 20.22 -40.73 -13.35
CA ASP A 120 20.22 -40.28 -11.96
C ASP A 120 19.05 -39.32 -11.72
N ILE A 121 18.76 -38.43 -12.67
CA ILE A 121 17.60 -37.51 -12.63
C ILE A 121 16.28 -38.29 -12.70
N GLU A 122 16.18 -39.27 -13.58
CA GLU A 122 15.00 -40.16 -13.68
C GLU A 122 14.80 -40.96 -12.38
N GLU A 123 15.88 -41.43 -11.77
CA GLU A 123 15.84 -42.14 -10.49
C GLU A 123 15.39 -41.22 -9.34
N LEU A 124 15.82 -39.96 -9.32
CA LEU A 124 15.35 -38.98 -8.34
C LEU A 124 13.84 -38.72 -8.47
N LEU A 125 13.33 -38.53 -9.69
CA LEU A 125 11.90 -38.39 -9.93
C LEU A 125 11.13 -39.63 -9.46
N ARG A 126 11.65 -40.82 -9.76
CA ARG A 126 11.06 -42.09 -9.33
C ARG A 126 11.04 -42.22 -7.81
N ARG A 127 12.14 -41.85 -7.12
CA ARG A 127 12.24 -41.83 -5.65
C ARG A 127 11.21 -40.87 -5.05
N LEU A 128 11.09 -39.65 -5.57
CA LEU A 128 10.12 -38.65 -5.13
C LEU A 128 8.67 -39.15 -5.27
N GLU A 129 8.33 -39.77 -6.40
CA GLU A 129 6.99 -40.34 -6.62
C GLU A 129 6.72 -41.53 -5.68
N GLN A 130 7.73 -42.37 -5.43
CA GLN A 130 7.61 -43.46 -4.47
C GLN A 130 7.38 -42.95 -3.04
N TYR A 131 8.14 -41.96 -2.59
CA TYR A 131 7.93 -41.35 -1.28
C TYR A 131 6.56 -40.71 -1.17
N ARG A 132 6.06 -40.07 -2.25
CA ARG A 132 4.71 -39.51 -2.31
C ARG A 132 3.65 -40.57 -2.00
N ARG A 133 3.65 -41.69 -2.73
CA ARG A 133 2.69 -42.78 -2.54
C ARG A 133 2.75 -43.38 -1.15
N GLN A 134 3.96 -43.53 -0.59
CA GLN A 134 4.14 -44.07 0.75
C GLN A 134 3.63 -43.11 1.84
N ILE A 135 3.88 -41.81 1.70
CA ILE A 135 3.34 -40.77 2.60
C ILE A 135 1.81 -40.77 2.55
N ASP A 136 1.22 -40.84 1.37
CA ASP A 136 -0.24 -40.82 1.20
C ASP A 136 -0.89 -42.06 1.81
N SER A 137 -0.28 -43.24 1.59
CA SER A 137 -0.74 -44.49 2.20
C SER A 137 -0.62 -44.48 3.71
N LEU A 138 0.51 -44.04 4.28
CA LEU A 138 0.70 -43.99 5.72
C LEU A 138 -0.19 -42.93 6.38
N LEU A 139 -0.44 -41.80 5.72
CA LEU A 139 -1.37 -40.80 6.21
C LEU A 139 -2.80 -41.34 6.22
N LEU A 140 -3.22 -42.01 5.14
CA LEU A 140 -4.53 -42.64 5.06
C LEU A 140 -4.69 -43.69 6.16
N MET A 141 -3.72 -44.59 6.34
CA MET A 141 -3.71 -45.58 7.43
C MET A 141 -3.76 -44.91 8.79
N ASN A 142 -2.98 -43.84 9.02
CA ASN A 142 -2.99 -43.14 10.30
C ASN A 142 -4.34 -42.49 10.60
N LEU A 143 -4.99 -41.90 9.60
CA LEU A 143 -6.33 -41.33 9.73
C LEU A 143 -7.37 -42.43 9.96
N GLN A 144 -7.28 -43.55 9.23
CA GLN A 144 -8.15 -44.70 9.38
C GLN A 144 -8.02 -45.33 10.78
N GLU A 145 -6.81 -45.60 11.26
CA GLU A 145 -6.53 -46.11 12.62
C GLU A 145 -7.11 -45.19 13.68
N ARG A 146 -6.92 -43.87 13.51
CA ARG A 146 -7.50 -42.86 14.42
C ARG A 146 -9.02 -42.94 14.42
N LEU A 147 -9.64 -42.94 13.26
CA LEU A 147 -11.09 -43.06 13.10
C LEU A 147 -11.61 -44.40 13.66
N GLN A 148 -10.84 -45.50 13.53
CA GLN A 148 -11.19 -46.83 14.02
C GLN A 148 -11.05 -46.99 15.54
N LEU A 149 -10.00 -46.41 16.15
CA LEU A 149 -9.84 -46.37 17.61
C LEU A 149 -11.03 -45.69 18.32
N PHE A 150 -11.70 -44.77 17.62
CA PHE A 150 -12.93 -44.14 18.11
C PHE A 150 -14.19 -45.02 17.95
N THR A 151 -14.18 -46.03 17.07
CA THR A 151 -15.30 -47.00 16.91
C THR A 151 -15.31 -48.12 17.96
N GLU A 152 -14.15 -48.54 18.49
CA GLU A 152 -14.04 -49.69 19.39
C GLU A 152 -14.40 -49.38 20.85
N THR A 153 -14.40 -48.10 21.25
CA THR A 153 -14.55 -47.66 22.65
C THR A 153 -15.98 -47.20 23.04
N ALA A 154 -16.98 -47.30 22.16
CA ALA A 154 -18.34 -46.78 22.39
C ALA A 154 -19.43 -47.86 22.37
N ASN A 155 -20.29 -47.88 23.40
CA ASN A 155 -21.47 -48.77 23.50
C ASN A 155 -22.61 -48.39 22.53
N ASP A 156 -22.66 -47.13 22.07
CA ASP A 156 -23.60 -46.64 21.05
C ASP A 156 -22.78 -46.11 19.86
N ARG A 157 -22.60 -46.98 18.87
CA ARG A 157 -21.58 -46.81 17.82
C ARG A 157 -21.83 -45.59 16.94
N HIS A 158 -23.06 -45.25 16.59
CA HIS A 158 -23.31 -44.24 15.56
C HIS A 158 -23.35 -42.79 16.09
N ALA A 159 -23.98 -42.53 17.24
CA ALA A 159 -24.17 -41.17 17.75
C ALA A 159 -22.86 -40.50 18.23
N LYS A 160 -21.97 -41.28 18.87
CA LYS A 160 -20.66 -40.78 19.35
C LYS A 160 -19.61 -40.65 18.24
N ILE A 161 -19.73 -41.42 17.16
CA ILE A 161 -18.91 -41.23 15.95
C ILE A 161 -19.21 -39.84 15.38
N GLU A 162 -20.48 -39.48 15.24
CA GLU A 162 -20.87 -38.20 14.66
C GLU A 162 -20.46 -37.02 15.55
N GLU A 163 -20.62 -37.14 16.87
CA GLU A 163 -20.20 -36.12 17.84
C GLU A 163 -18.68 -35.88 17.85
N ASN A 164 -17.87 -36.94 17.78
CA ASN A 164 -16.41 -36.83 17.82
C ASN A 164 -15.80 -36.50 16.44
N PHE A 165 -16.43 -36.94 15.36
CA PHE A 165 -16.12 -36.49 14.01
C PHE A 165 -16.36 -34.97 13.90
N ALA A 166 -17.52 -34.50 14.36
CA ALA A 166 -17.84 -33.08 14.46
C ALA A 166 -16.77 -32.32 15.25
N LYS A 167 -16.32 -32.83 16.42
CA LYS A 167 -15.22 -32.23 17.19
C LYS A 167 -13.89 -32.17 16.42
N MET A 168 -13.54 -33.22 15.68
CA MET A 168 -12.30 -33.25 14.88
C MET A 168 -12.37 -32.26 13.70
N THR A 169 -13.52 -32.15 13.03
CA THR A 169 -13.75 -31.12 12.03
C THR A 169 -13.87 -29.72 12.62
N ASP A 170 -14.32 -29.56 13.87
CA ASP A 170 -14.39 -28.26 14.56
C ASP A 170 -13.01 -27.77 15.00
N MET A 171 -12.08 -28.68 15.31
CA MET A 171 -10.67 -28.34 15.52
C MET A 171 -9.99 -27.81 14.24
N ILE A 172 -10.55 -28.11 13.08
CA ILE A 172 -10.09 -27.59 11.79
C ILE A 172 -10.79 -26.24 11.56
N GLY A 173 -10.01 -25.18 11.70
CA GLY A 173 -10.50 -23.82 11.48
C GLY A 173 -11.18 -23.66 10.12
N PRO A 174 -12.14 -22.71 10.01
CA PRO A 174 -12.96 -22.53 8.81
C PRO A 174 -12.15 -22.28 7.52
N SER A 175 -10.90 -21.81 7.64
CA SER A 175 -10.00 -21.58 6.51
C SER A 175 -9.40 -22.86 5.89
N LYS A 176 -9.62 -24.04 6.46
CA LYS A 176 -9.02 -25.32 6.02
C LYS A 176 -10.07 -26.36 5.62
N GLN A 177 -11.08 -25.93 4.87
CA GLN A 177 -12.22 -26.76 4.47
C GLN A 177 -11.82 -28.04 3.72
N TRP A 178 -10.79 -28.00 2.89
CA TRP A 178 -10.28 -29.18 2.17
C TRP A 178 -9.71 -30.26 3.11
N GLN A 179 -9.20 -29.87 4.29
CA GLN A 179 -8.72 -30.86 5.28
C GLN A 179 -9.90 -31.63 5.89
N LYS A 180 -11.08 -31.00 5.99
CA LYS A 180 -12.31 -31.68 6.40
C LYS A 180 -12.74 -32.69 5.34
N GLU A 181 -12.71 -32.29 4.07
CA GLU A 181 -13.01 -33.16 2.92
C GLU A 181 -12.03 -34.34 2.83
N LEU A 182 -10.74 -34.13 3.11
CA LEU A 182 -9.74 -35.19 3.16
C LEU A 182 -10.03 -36.21 4.27
N ILE A 183 -10.45 -35.74 5.45
CA ILE A 183 -10.83 -36.60 6.57
C ILE A 183 -12.12 -37.37 6.25
N GLU A 184 -13.09 -36.74 5.58
CA GLU A 184 -14.29 -37.45 5.08
C GLU A 184 -13.91 -38.52 4.06
N THR A 185 -12.98 -38.23 3.15
CA THR A 185 -12.49 -39.21 2.17
C THR A 185 -11.84 -40.41 2.88
N ALA A 186 -11.05 -40.16 3.92
CA ALA A 186 -10.50 -41.22 4.78
C ALA A 186 -11.61 -41.98 5.53
N ARG A 187 -12.69 -41.33 5.95
CA ARG A 187 -13.85 -41.98 6.59
C ARG A 187 -14.63 -42.86 5.62
N GLU A 188 -14.88 -42.40 4.39
CA GLU A 188 -15.57 -43.17 3.35
C GLU A 188 -14.78 -44.40 2.94
N SER A 189 -13.45 -44.30 2.90
CA SER A 189 -12.58 -45.45 2.61
C SER A 189 -12.69 -46.61 3.61
N LEU A 190 -13.17 -46.34 4.84
CA LEU A 190 -13.47 -47.38 5.83
C LEU A 190 -14.76 -48.14 5.52
N ARG A 191 -15.68 -47.56 4.74
CA ARG A 191 -17.00 -48.14 4.43
C ARG A 191 -16.95 -49.07 3.22
N VAL A 192 -16.06 -48.80 2.26
CA VAL A 192 -15.92 -49.58 1.02
C VAL A 192 -14.49 -50.11 0.93
N PRO A 193 -14.25 -51.41 1.10
CA PRO A 193 -12.90 -51.99 1.12
C PRO A 193 -12.33 -52.20 -0.30
N ASP A 194 -12.20 -51.11 -1.06
CA ASP A 194 -11.36 -51.06 -2.27
C ASP A 194 -10.14 -50.16 -2.00
N ASN A 195 -9.08 -50.78 -1.48
CA ASN A 195 -7.90 -50.05 -1.00
C ASN A 195 -7.17 -49.26 -2.10
N ALA A 196 -7.27 -49.67 -3.37
CA ALA A 196 -6.58 -48.98 -4.46
C ALA A 196 -7.33 -47.70 -4.88
N GLN A 197 -8.64 -47.79 -5.16
CA GLN A 197 -9.45 -46.61 -5.51
C GLN A 197 -9.51 -45.59 -4.38
N ASN A 198 -9.58 -46.07 -3.14
CA ASN A 198 -9.58 -45.20 -1.96
C ASN A 198 -8.27 -44.41 -1.82
N LEU A 199 -7.12 -45.05 -2.07
CA LEU A 199 -5.83 -44.38 -2.01
C LEU A 199 -5.67 -43.36 -3.13
N ASP A 200 -6.11 -43.66 -4.36
CA ASP A 200 -6.05 -42.73 -5.48
C ASP A 200 -6.92 -41.49 -5.24
N THR A 201 -8.15 -41.69 -4.73
CA THR A 201 -9.07 -40.61 -4.38
C THR A 201 -8.50 -39.74 -3.26
N PHE A 202 -7.92 -40.37 -2.23
CA PHE A 202 -7.27 -39.68 -1.11
C PHE A 202 -6.05 -38.87 -1.58
N THR A 203 -5.21 -39.47 -2.43
CA THR A 203 -4.02 -38.83 -3.02
C THR A 203 -4.40 -37.61 -3.86
N ALA A 204 -5.46 -37.73 -4.66
CA ALA A 204 -5.99 -36.64 -5.46
C ALA A 204 -6.52 -35.49 -4.59
N SER A 205 -7.29 -35.81 -3.54
CA SER A 205 -7.82 -34.83 -2.58
C SER A 205 -6.70 -34.08 -1.84
N LEU A 206 -5.71 -34.81 -1.32
CA LEU A 206 -4.55 -34.22 -0.65
C LEU A 206 -3.75 -33.33 -1.59
N SER A 207 -3.51 -33.77 -2.83
CA SER A 207 -2.76 -32.97 -3.81
C SER A 207 -3.51 -31.69 -4.21
N ALA A 208 -4.81 -31.78 -4.46
CA ALA A 208 -5.65 -30.62 -4.76
C ALA A 208 -5.70 -29.62 -3.58
N GLY A 209 -5.83 -30.14 -2.36
CA GLY A 209 -5.81 -29.34 -1.13
C GLY A 209 -4.47 -28.66 -0.87
N SER A 210 -3.36 -29.39 -1.00
CA SER A 210 -2.00 -28.86 -0.89
C SER A 210 -1.70 -27.79 -1.95
N LYS A 211 -2.20 -27.97 -3.18
CA LYS A 211 -2.12 -26.95 -4.23
C LYS A 211 -2.90 -25.70 -3.85
N LYS A 212 -4.14 -25.84 -3.38
CA LYS A 212 -4.98 -24.71 -2.94
C LYS A 212 -4.33 -23.90 -1.80
N ASP A 213 -3.69 -24.58 -0.85
CA ASP A 213 -2.91 -23.94 0.22
C ASP A 213 -1.73 -23.14 -0.33
N TRP A 214 -1.00 -23.71 -1.30
CA TRP A 214 0.11 -23.03 -1.97
C TRP A 214 -0.40 -21.79 -2.74
N GLU A 215 -1.47 -21.92 -3.53
CA GLU A 215 -2.03 -20.81 -4.29
C GLU A 215 -2.48 -19.67 -3.36
N THR A 216 -3.12 -20.00 -2.24
CA THR A 216 -3.55 -19.03 -1.24
C THR A 216 -2.35 -18.28 -0.64
N LEU A 217 -1.27 -19.00 -0.34
CA LEU A 217 -0.03 -18.42 0.18
C LEU A 217 0.64 -17.51 -0.85
N VAL A 218 0.71 -17.94 -2.12
CA VAL A 218 1.31 -17.16 -3.21
C VAL A 218 0.51 -15.91 -3.51
N ARG A 219 -0.82 -16.02 -3.63
CA ARG A 219 -1.73 -14.86 -3.77
C ARG A 219 -1.46 -13.83 -2.68
N ARG A 220 -1.47 -14.26 -1.41
CA ARG A 220 -1.19 -13.36 -0.28
C ARG A 220 0.17 -12.67 -0.39
N ARG A 221 1.22 -13.42 -0.73
CA ARG A 221 2.57 -12.84 -0.88
C ARG A 221 2.66 -11.84 -2.03
N MET A 222 2.00 -12.12 -3.15
CA MET A 222 1.96 -11.19 -4.30
C MET A 222 1.20 -9.91 -3.98
N VAL A 223 0.08 -10.02 -3.26
CA VAL A 223 -0.64 -8.83 -2.79
C VAL A 223 0.23 -8.01 -1.85
N GLU A 224 0.86 -8.64 -0.86
CA GLU A 224 1.75 -7.94 0.08
C GLU A 224 2.99 -7.34 -0.59
N SER A 225 3.51 -7.95 -1.66
CA SER A 225 4.68 -7.39 -2.37
C SER A 225 4.34 -6.14 -3.19
N LEU A 226 3.06 -5.85 -3.44
CA LEU A 226 2.62 -4.57 -4.02
C LEU A 226 2.65 -3.44 -2.99
N LYS A 227 2.70 -3.76 -1.69
CA LYS A 227 2.71 -2.76 -0.62
C LYS A 227 4.11 -2.14 -0.46
N PHE A 228 4.14 -0.84 -0.21
CA PHE A 228 5.33 -0.12 0.25
C PHE A 228 5.02 0.65 1.55
N ALA A 229 6.06 0.99 2.32
CA ALA A 229 5.92 1.47 3.70
C ALA A 229 4.96 2.67 3.83
N ASP A 230 5.19 3.73 3.06
CA ASP A 230 4.48 5.01 3.20
C ASP A 230 3.20 5.10 2.33
N MET A 231 2.63 3.98 1.90
CA MET A 231 1.51 3.96 0.93
C MET A 231 0.28 4.75 1.40
N ARG A 232 0.04 4.84 2.73
CA ARG A 232 -1.12 5.50 3.33
C ARG A 232 -0.81 6.89 3.91
N ASP A 233 0.46 7.22 4.10
CA ASP A 233 0.89 8.42 4.82
C ASP A 233 0.30 9.72 4.29
N ARG A 234 0.33 9.91 2.96
CA ARG A 234 -0.19 11.15 2.36
C ARG A 234 -1.66 11.33 2.67
N TYR A 235 -2.46 10.28 2.50
CA TYR A 235 -3.89 10.31 2.72
C TYR A 235 -4.26 10.65 4.17
N GLU A 236 -3.59 10.01 5.12
CA GLU A 236 -3.82 10.23 6.56
C GLU A 236 -3.49 11.67 6.98
N ARG A 237 -2.50 12.30 6.32
CA ARG A 237 -2.07 13.68 6.59
C ARG A 237 -2.94 14.76 5.97
N ILE A 238 -3.74 14.45 4.95
CA ILE A 238 -4.66 15.44 4.39
C ILE A 238 -5.70 15.78 5.47
N PRO A 239 -5.86 17.06 5.86
CA PRO A 239 -6.86 17.45 6.84
C PRO A 239 -8.27 17.03 6.41
N GLU A 240 -9.12 16.69 7.37
CA GLU A 240 -10.54 16.53 7.09
C GLU A 240 -11.14 17.86 6.63
N ALA A 241 -12.09 17.78 5.72
CA ALA A 241 -12.88 18.94 5.33
C ALA A 241 -13.61 19.51 6.55
N HIS A 242 -13.77 20.82 6.57
CA HIS A 242 -14.57 21.47 7.59
C HIS A 242 -16.03 21.06 7.42
N GLN A 243 -16.76 20.79 8.52
CA GLN A 243 -18.05 20.05 8.49
C GLN A 243 -19.10 20.62 7.53
N LYS A 244 -19.05 21.92 7.25
CA LYS A 244 -20.02 22.64 6.40
C LYS A 244 -19.48 23.02 5.01
N THR A 245 -18.29 22.58 4.65
CA THR A 245 -17.62 22.91 3.37
C THR A 245 -17.75 21.78 2.35
N PHE A 246 -17.55 22.09 1.07
CA PHE A 246 -17.57 21.15 -0.07
C PHE A 246 -18.89 20.44 -0.36
N ASN A 247 -19.96 20.69 0.42
CA ASN A 247 -21.28 20.08 0.18
C ASN A 247 -21.81 20.34 -1.24
N TRP A 248 -21.42 21.48 -1.83
CA TRP A 248 -21.79 21.89 -3.18
C TRP A 248 -21.37 20.91 -4.29
N VAL A 249 -20.35 20.08 -4.06
CA VAL A 249 -19.87 19.14 -5.10
C VAL A 249 -20.91 18.06 -5.43
N PHE A 250 -21.86 17.82 -4.52
CA PHE A 250 -22.95 16.85 -4.70
C PHE A 250 -24.32 17.52 -4.87
N HIS A 251 -24.38 18.82 -5.19
CA HIS A 251 -25.65 19.47 -5.50
C HIS A 251 -26.21 18.96 -6.84
N GLU A 252 -27.50 18.65 -6.86
CA GLU A 252 -28.23 18.31 -8.09
C GLU A 252 -28.73 19.59 -8.77
N GLU A 253 -28.93 19.59 -10.09
CA GLU A 253 -29.34 20.80 -10.84
C GLU A 253 -30.62 21.46 -10.29
N ASP A 254 -31.54 20.66 -9.73
CA ASP A 254 -32.79 21.13 -9.13
C ASP A 254 -32.59 22.00 -7.87
N ASP A 255 -31.43 21.94 -7.21
CA ASP A 255 -31.09 22.76 -6.03
C ASP A 255 -30.55 24.17 -6.42
N LEU A 256 -30.25 24.40 -7.71
CA LEU A 256 -29.54 25.59 -8.20
C LEU A 256 -30.45 26.68 -8.78
N THR A 257 -31.75 26.71 -8.43
CA THR A 257 -32.74 27.69 -8.96
C THR A 257 -32.44 29.18 -8.70
N SER A 258 -31.30 29.51 -8.08
CA SER A 258 -30.90 30.89 -7.78
C SER A 258 -29.40 31.19 -7.93
N ALA A 259 -28.60 30.29 -8.52
CA ALA A 259 -27.20 30.58 -8.83
C ALA A 259 -27.05 31.01 -10.31
N PRO A 260 -26.34 32.12 -10.61
CA PRO A 260 -26.09 32.52 -11.99
C PRO A 260 -25.31 31.41 -12.70
N SER A 261 -25.74 31.07 -13.92
CA SER A 261 -25.09 30.20 -14.90
C SER A 261 -23.60 29.95 -14.60
N GLN A 262 -23.30 28.90 -13.85
CA GLN A 262 -21.94 28.62 -13.43
C GLN A 262 -21.29 27.73 -14.50
N GLU A 263 -20.24 28.24 -15.15
CA GLU A 263 -19.47 27.61 -16.24
C GLU A 263 -18.65 26.38 -15.78
N PHE A 264 -19.22 25.44 -15.04
CA PHE A 264 -18.56 24.19 -14.69
C PHE A 264 -19.47 22.99 -14.94
N ASP A 265 -18.87 21.86 -15.29
CA ASP A 265 -19.64 20.63 -15.50
C ASP A 265 -20.10 20.06 -14.16
N ASN A 266 -21.38 19.73 -14.01
CA ASN A 266 -21.87 19.17 -12.75
C ASN A 266 -21.21 17.80 -12.45
N PHE A 267 -20.69 17.65 -11.23
CA PHE A 267 -19.98 16.44 -10.81
C PHE A 267 -20.91 15.23 -10.66
N VAL A 268 -22.13 15.42 -10.14
CA VAL A 268 -23.14 14.36 -10.00
C VAL A 268 -23.59 13.84 -11.36
N ASP A 269 -23.83 14.72 -12.32
CA ASP A 269 -24.19 14.33 -13.69
C ASP A 269 -23.07 13.56 -14.37
N TRP A 270 -21.82 13.98 -14.14
CA TRP A 270 -20.68 13.21 -14.60
C TRP A 270 -20.63 11.81 -13.97
N LEU A 271 -20.82 11.68 -12.65
CA LEU A 271 -20.83 10.37 -11.97
C LEU A 271 -21.88 9.43 -12.55
N ARG A 272 -23.04 9.96 -12.92
CA ARG A 272 -24.18 9.23 -13.51
C ARG A 272 -23.98 8.91 -15.01
N SER A 273 -23.21 9.71 -15.73
CA SER A 273 -22.97 9.57 -17.18
C SER A 273 -21.97 8.47 -17.55
N ASN A 274 -21.79 8.21 -18.85
CA ASN A 274 -20.71 7.34 -19.38
C ASN A 274 -19.36 8.05 -19.58
N LYS A 275 -19.27 9.37 -19.34
CA LYS A 275 -18.01 10.10 -19.52
C LYS A 275 -16.94 9.52 -18.57
N PRO A 276 -15.76 9.09 -19.07
CA PRO A 276 -14.83 8.30 -18.28
C PRO A 276 -13.92 9.14 -17.37
N LEU A 277 -13.80 10.45 -17.62
CA LEU A 277 -12.86 11.34 -16.93
C LEU A 277 -13.54 12.61 -16.42
N TYR A 278 -13.19 13.01 -15.20
CA TYR A 278 -13.46 14.32 -14.63
C TYR A 278 -12.18 14.95 -14.09
N TRP A 279 -11.99 16.24 -14.35
CA TRP A 279 -10.80 16.97 -13.92
C TRP A 279 -11.14 18.04 -12.89
N ILE A 280 -10.59 17.90 -11.68
CA ILE A 280 -10.65 18.91 -10.63
C ILE A 280 -9.36 19.72 -10.70
N THR A 281 -9.47 20.98 -11.13
CA THR A 281 -8.32 21.88 -11.24
C THR A 281 -8.42 23.04 -10.27
N GLY A 282 -7.32 23.76 -10.11
CA GLY A 282 -7.34 24.99 -9.34
C GLY A 282 -5.99 25.45 -8.80
N LYS A 283 -5.99 26.65 -8.23
CA LYS A 283 -4.80 27.28 -7.65
C LYS A 283 -4.12 26.41 -6.58
N PRO A 284 -2.80 26.55 -6.40
CA PRO A 284 -2.11 25.96 -5.26
C PRO A 284 -2.74 26.42 -3.93
N GLY A 285 -2.97 25.49 -3.01
CA GLY A 285 -3.58 25.81 -1.71
C GLY A 285 -5.09 26.09 -1.75
N ALA A 286 -5.78 25.91 -2.88
CA ALA A 286 -7.24 26.10 -2.98
C ALA A 286 -8.10 25.01 -2.28
N GLY A 287 -7.49 23.90 -1.85
CA GLY A 287 -8.20 22.83 -1.15
C GLY A 287 -8.52 21.57 -1.97
N LYS A 288 -7.93 21.41 -3.17
CA LYS A 288 -8.13 20.24 -4.05
C LYS A 288 -7.97 18.89 -3.33
N SER A 289 -6.83 18.66 -2.65
CA SER A 289 -6.59 17.39 -1.93
C SER A 289 -7.62 17.15 -0.82
N THR A 290 -8.06 18.21 -0.14
CA THR A 290 -9.11 18.13 0.89
C THR A 290 -10.46 17.78 0.27
N LEU A 291 -10.82 18.39 -0.87
CA LEU A 291 -12.01 18.03 -1.64
C LEU A 291 -11.96 16.57 -2.13
N MET A 292 -10.83 16.12 -2.68
CA MET A 292 -10.63 14.74 -3.12
C MET A 292 -10.80 13.73 -1.97
N LYS A 293 -10.26 14.05 -0.79
CA LYS A 293 -10.45 13.24 0.42
C LYS A 293 -11.90 13.25 0.90
N TYR A 294 -12.57 14.40 0.86
CA TYR A 294 -13.99 14.53 1.17
C TYR A 294 -14.85 13.64 0.27
N ILE A 295 -14.69 13.76 -1.06
CA ILE A 295 -15.40 12.94 -2.06
C ILE A 295 -15.20 11.45 -1.78
N SER A 296 -13.96 11.04 -1.45
CA SER A 296 -13.62 9.63 -1.25
C SER A 296 -14.30 8.94 -0.06
N HIS A 297 -14.81 9.71 0.92
CA HIS A 297 -15.50 9.18 2.09
C HIS A 297 -17.01 9.42 2.05
N ASP A 298 -17.49 10.31 1.20
CA ASP A 298 -18.90 10.70 1.20
C ASP A 298 -19.78 9.56 0.64
N PRO A 299 -20.81 9.10 1.38
CA PRO A 299 -21.70 8.04 0.91
C PRO A 299 -22.41 8.35 -0.41
N ARG A 300 -22.61 9.63 -0.74
CA ARG A 300 -23.26 10.07 -1.99
C ARG A 300 -22.46 9.68 -3.22
N LEU A 301 -21.13 9.56 -3.13
CA LEU A 301 -20.29 9.07 -4.21
C LEU A 301 -20.78 7.70 -4.72
N ASN A 302 -20.91 6.75 -3.80
CA ASN A 302 -21.39 5.41 -4.14
C ASN A 302 -22.86 5.42 -4.57
N GLN A 303 -23.69 6.33 -4.03
CA GLN A 303 -25.08 6.48 -4.45
C GLN A 303 -25.20 6.90 -5.92
N HIS A 304 -24.44 7.90 -6.36
CA HIS A 304 -24.52 8.39 -7.74
C HIS A 304 -23.81 7.45 -8.73
N LEU A 305 -22.71 6.80 -8.33
CA LEU A 305 -22.03 5.79 -9.15
C LEU A 305 -22.89 4.55 -9.41
N LYS A 306 -23.93 4.27 -8.59
CA LYS A 306 -24.87 3.15 -8.83
C LYS A 306 -25.47 3.19 -10.24
N VAL A 307 -25.76 4.38 -10.75
CA VAL A 307 -26.35 4.56 -12.08
C VAL A 307 -25.39 4.06 -13.17
N TRP A 308 -24.15 4.54 -13.15
CA TRP A 308 -23.14 4.15 -14.14
C TRP A 308 -22.69 2.69 -14.02
N LYS A 309 -22.46 2.20 -12.79
CA LYS A 309 -21.99 0.82 -12.60
C LYS A 309 -23.07 -0.23 -12.95
N ALA A 310 -24.35 0.14 -12.87
CA ALA A 310 -25.48 -0.78 -12.94
C ALA A 310 -25.33 -1.96 -11.95
N ASP A 311 -25.41 -3.20 -12.43
CA ASP A 311 -25.30 -4.41 -11.59
C ASP A 311 -23.85 -4.86 -11.33
N ARG A 312 -22.86 -4.20 -11.97
CA ARG A 312 -21.45 -4.57 -11.82
C ARG A 312 -20.95 -4.32 -10.38
N PRO A 313 -20.09 -5.20 -9.84
CA PRO A 313 -19.32 -4.91 -8.64
C PRO A 313 -18.44 -3.67 -8.85
N LEU A 314 -18.46 -2.74 -7.89
CA LEU A 314 -17.67 -1.50 -7.95
C LEU A 314 -16.43 -1.59 -7.08
N TYR A 315 -15.27 -1.35 -7.68
CA TYR A 315 -13.99 -1.21 -7.00
C TYR A 315 -13.58 0.25 -7.01
N THR A 316 -13.50 0.86 -5.83
CA THR A 316 -13.09 2.26 -5.68
C THR A 316 -11.70 2.33 -5.08
N THR A 317 -10.79 3.02 -5.77
CA THR A 317 -9.42 3.23 -5.30
C THR A 317 -9.08 4.69 -5.24
N ARG A 318 -8.08 5.00 -4.41
CA ARG A 318 -7.59 6.36 -4.25
C ARG A 318 -6.07 6.39 -4.19
N PHE A 319 -5.48 7.41 -4.80
CA PHE A 319 -4.06 7.69 -4.69
C PHE A 319 -3.83 9.20 -4.61
N PHE A 320 -2.91 9.59 -3.75
CA PHE A 320 -2.56 10.98 -3.52
C PHE A 320 -1.06 11.10 -3.67
N PHE A 321 -0.63 11.74 -4.75
CA PHE A 321 0.77 12.05 -4.93
C PHE A 321 1.27 12.94 -3.79
N TRP A 322 2.54 12.77 -3.44
CA TRP A 322 3.15 13.60 -2.42
C TRP A 322 4.62 13.90 -2.70
N ASN A 323 4.89 15.10 -3.19
CA ASN A 323 6.23 15.50 -3.57
C ASN A 323 7.17 15.75 -2.36
N SER A 324 6.60 15.81 -1.15
CA SER A 324 7.33 15.95 0.11
C SER A 324 7.41 14.62 0.89
N GLY A 325 6.93 13.55 0.28
CA GLY A 325 7.02 12.17 0.74
C GLY A 325 8.20 11.41 0.14
N SER A 326 8.12 10.07 0.17
CA SER A 326 9.14 9.18 -0.42
C SER A 326 9.06 9.11 -1.94
N LYS A 327 10.14 8.63 -2.59
CA LYS A 327 10.18 8.46 -4.06
C LYS A 327 9.00 7.64 -4.60
N MET A 328 8.54 6.65 -3.84
CA MET A 328 7.38 5.86 -4.21
C MET A 328 6.12 6.74 -4.34
N GLN A 329 5.88 7.66 -3.41
CA GLN A 329 4.69 8.53 -3.38
C GLN A 329 4.67 9.60 -4.47
N MET A 330 5.78 9.80 -5.19
CA MET A 330 5.90 10.71 -6.34
C MET A 330 6.09 9.98 -7.68
N SER A 331 5.99 8.64 -7.72
CA SER A 331 6.34 7.85 -8.90
C SER A 331 5.15 7.12 -9.52
N ARG A 332 5.26 6.81 -10.82
CA ARG A 332 4.28 5.99 -11.54
C ARG A 332 4.21 4.55 -11.02
N ILE A 333 5.33 4.02 -10.50
CA ILE A 333 5.37 2.70 -9.85
C ILE A 333 4.54 2.72 -8.57
N GLY A 334 4.73 3.73 -7.71
CA GLY A 334 3.94 3.85 -6.48
C GLY A 334 2.46 4.10 -6.73
N LEU A 335 2.11 4.87 -7.77
CA LEU A 335 0.72 4.99 -8.24
C LEU A 335 0.15 3.61 -8.58
N MET A 336 0.75 2.88 -9.51
CA MET A 336 0.23 1.58 -9.97
C MET A 336 0.18 0.54 -8.85
N GLN A 337 1.25 0.42 -8.05
CA GLN A 337 1.27 -0.48 -6.90
C GLN A 337 0.15 -0.17 -5.91
N SER A 338 -0.14 1.11 -5.64
CA SER A 338 -1.22 1.50 -4.72
C SER A 338 -2.60 1.16 -5.27
N LEU A 339 -2.84 1.41 -6.57
CA LEU A 339 -4.13 1.11 -7.20
C LEU A 339 -4.36 -0.41 -7.26
N LEU A 340 -3.36 -1.15 -7.74
CA LEU A 340 -3.41 -2.62 -7.86
C LEU A 340 -3.54 -3.28 -6.48
N HIS A 341 -2.76 -2.84 -5.48
CA HIS A 341 -2.85 -3.37 -4.12
C HIS A 341 -4.25 -3.19 -3.54
N GLN A 342 -4.85 -2.00 -3.67
CA GLN A 342 -6.20 -1.75 -3.15
C GLN A 342 -7.25 -2.68 -3.78
N ILE A 343 -7.25 -2.83 -5.10
CA ILE A 343 -8.25 -3.68 -5.78
C ILE A 343 -8.02 -5.15 -5.49
N ILE A 344 -6.78 -5.62 -5.64
CA ILE A 344 -6.46 -7.04 -5.52
C ILE A 344 -6.57 -7.51 -4.07
N SER A 345 -6.42 -6.61 -3.08
CA SER A 345 -6.73 -6.95 -1.68
C SER A 345 -8.20 -7.31 -1.48
N ASP A 346 -9.11 -6.69 -2.24
CA ASP A 346 -10.55 -6.96 -2.19
C ASP A 346 -10.95 -8.18 -3.05
N CYS A 347 -10.15 -8.54 -4.05
CA CYS A 347 -10.34 -9.74 -4.89
C CYS A 347 -9.04 -10.53 -5.14
N PRO A 348 -8.44 -11.18 -4.11
CA PRO A 348 -7.14 -11.85 -4.22
C PRO A 348 -7.11 -13.01 -5.23
N GLU A 349 -8.27 -13.58 -5.55
CA GLU A 349 -8.44 -14.64 -6.54
C GLU A 349 -8.14 -14.20 -7.98
N THR A 350 -7.98 -12.90 -8.23
CA THR A 350 -7.69 -12.36 -9.56
C THR A 350 -6.19 -12.21 -9.84
N VAL A 351 -5.33 -12.34 -8.82
CA VAL A 351 -3.86 -12.11 -8.92
C VAL A 351 -3.23 -12.86 -10.09
N ASP A 352 -3.58 -14.13 -10.29
CA ASP A 352 -3.02 -14.99 -11.34
C ASP A 352 -3.41 -14.52 -12.74
N ARG A 353 -4.59 -13.91 -12.91
CA ARG A 353 -5.02 -13.31 -14.19
C ARG A 353 -4.44 -11.93 -14.41
N VAL A 354 -4.24 -11.16 -13.33
CA VAL A 354 -3.62 -9.84 -13.39
C VAL A 354 -2.14 -9.97 -13.74
N PHE A 355 -1.42 -10.89 -13.10
CA PHE A 355 0.03 -11.09 -13.28
C PHE A 355 0.38 -12.52 -13.70
N PRO A 356 -0.04 -12.97 -14.89
CA PRO A 356 0.13 -14.37 -15.33
C PRO A 356 1.61 -14.78 -15.41
N GLU A 357 2.47 -13.92 -15.95
CA GLU A 357 3.91 -14.20 -16.07
C GLU A 357 4.58 -14.41 -14.70
N ARG A 358 4.21 -13.60 -13.70
CA ARG A 358 4.79 -13.69 -12.36
C ARG A 358 4.18 -14.83 -11.54
N TRP A 359 2.94 -15.19 -11.83
CA TRP A 359 2.33 -16.41 -11.31
C TRP A 359 3.06 -17.66 -11.82
N GLU A 360 3.23 -17.75 -13.14
CA GLU A 360 3.96 -18.85 -13.79
C GLU A 360 5.41 -18.92 -13.30
N TYR A 361 6.10 -17.79 -13.17
CA TYR A 361 7.44 -17.74 -12.59
C TYR A 361 7.48 -18.35 -11.17
N GLN A 362 6.48 -18.08 -10.33
CA GLN A 362 6.43 -18.65 -8.98
C GLN A 362 6.11 -20.14 -8.96
N GLU A 363 5.31 -20.64 -9.91
CA GLU A 363 5.12 -22.08 -10.11
C GLU A 363 6.44 -22.76 -10.49
N LEU A 364 7.23 -22.13 -11.36
CA LEU A 364 8.46 -22.69 -11.92
C LEU A 364 9.67 -22.60 -10.98
N PHE A 365 9.91 -21.42 -10.44
CA PHE A 365 11.16 -21.07 -9.77
C PHE A 365 11.00 -20.82 -8.27
N GLY A 366 9.76 -20.78 -7.78
CA GLY A 366 9.44 -20.48 -6.39
C GLY A 366 9.38 -18.98 -6.11
N HIS A 367 9.64 -18.60 -4.87
CA HIS A 367 9.26 -17.27 -4.39
C HIS A 367 10.06 -16.11 -5.01
N ASP A 368 9.39 -15.26 -5.79
CA ASP A 368 10.00 -14.11 -6.47
C ASP A 368 10.09 -12.85 -5.58
N ASN A 369 11.31 -12.53 -5.15
CA ASN A 369 11.63 -11.35 -4.33
C ASN A 369 12.00 -10.09 -5.16
N ARG A 370 11.94 -10.15 -6.49
CA ARG A 370 12.32 -8.99 -7.32
C ARG A 370 11.34 -7.83 -7.13
N SER A 371 11.85 -6.61 -7.22
CA SER A 371 10.99 -5.42 -7.26
C SER A 371 10.10 -5.44 -8.50
N TRP A 372 8.89 -4.89 -8.38
CA TRP A 372 7.98 -4.72 -9.50
C TRP A 372 8.52 -3.73 -10.53
N THR A 373 8.49 -4.10 -11.79
CA THR A 373 8.82 -3.22 -12.91
C THR A 373 7.58 -2.47 -13.40
N TRP A 374 7.80 -1.35 -14.09
CA TRP A 374 6.72 -0.62 -14.75
C TRP A 374 5.95 -1.47 -15.77
N SER A 375 6.65 -2.33 -16.52
CA SER A 375 6.02 -3.19 -17.53
C SER A 375 5.04 -4.17 -16.88
N GLU A 376 5.46 -4.86 -15.81
CA GLU A 376 4.58 -5.79 -15.07
C GLU A 376 3.36 -5.07 -14.51
N LEU A 377 3.55 -3.91 -13.88
CA LEU A 377 2.47 -3.16 -13.24
C LEU A 377 1.48 -2.59 -14.26
N SER A 378 1.99 -1.99 -15.35
CA SER A 378 1.13 -1.44 -16.39
C SER A 378 0.35 -2.52 -17.14
N ASN A 379 0.97 -3.67 -17.45
CA ASN A 379 0.27 -4.82 -18.03
C ASN A 379 -0.74 -5.42 -17.05
N GLY A 380 -0.38 -5.55 -15.78
CA GLY A 380 -1.31 -6.02 -14.75
C GLY A 380 -2.52 -5.11 -14.62
N PHE A 381 -2.32 -3.79 -14.63
CA PHE A 381 -3.42 -2.83 -14.61
C PHE A 381 -4.34 -2.98 -15.83
N ARG A 382 -3.78 -3.14 -17.02
CA ARG A 382 -4.57 -3.43 -18.25
C ARG A 382 -5.36 -4.72 -18.13
N ASN A 383 -4.74 -5.81 -17.67
CA ASN A 383 -5.40 -7.09 -17.47
C ASN A 383 -6.55 -6.99 -16.46
N LEU A 384 -6.37 -6.20 -15.41
CA LEU A 384 -7.38 -5.96 -14.38
C LEU A 384 -8.61 -5.23 -14.94
N ILE A 385 -8.40 -4.10 -15.63
CA ILE A 385 -9.51 -3.29 -16.15
C ILE A 385 -10.20 -3.93 -17.36
N ALA A 386 -9.55 -4.87 -18.04
CA ALA A 386 -10.14 -5.63 -19.14
C ALA A 386 -11.36 -6.48 -18.73
N ASP A 387 -11.53 -6.77 -17.43
CA ASP A 387 -12.72 -7.45 -16.92
C ASP A 387 -13.93 -6.50 -16.86
N THR A 388 -14.66 -6.43 -17.96
CA THR A 388 -15.85 -5.58 -18.14
C THR A 388 -17.03 -5.97 -17.26
N SER A 389 -16.99 -7.14 -16.59
CA SER A 389 -17.99 -7.53 -15.61
C SER A 389 -17.90 -6.74 -14.30
N LYS A 390 -16.77 -6.06 -14.06
CA LYS A 390 -16.49 -5.20 -12.91
C LYS A 390 -16.46 -3.73 -13.34
N ALA A 391 -16.80 -2.82 -12.43
CA ALA A 391 -16.66 -1.38 -12.63
C ALA A 391 -15.55 -0.84 -11.71
N PHE A 392 -14.70 0.03 -12.23
CA PHE A 392 -13.53 0.58 -11.54
C PHE A 392 -13.62 2.10 -11.47
N PHE A 393 -13.56 2.65 -10.26
CA PHE A 393 -13.53 4.09 -10.01
C PHE A 393 -12.22 4.48 -9.34
N PHE A 394 -11.50 5.43 -9.94
CA PHE A 394 -10.18 5.87 -9.48
C PHE A 394 -10.21 7.35 -9.12
N LEU A 395 -9.79 7.68 -7.90
CA LEU A 395 -9.50 9.04 -7.45
C LEU A 395 -7.99 9.24 -7.41
N ILE A 396 -7.46 10.14 -8.23
CA ILE A 396 -6.02 10.41 -8.27
C ILE A 396 -5.78 11.91 -8.06
N ASP A 397 -5.21 12.27 -6.92
CA ASP A 397 -4.92 13.65 -6.54
C ASP A 397 -3.44 14.00 -6.72
N GLY A 398 -3.18 15.23 -7.14
CA GLY A 398 -1.85 15.80 -7.23
C GLY A 398 -1.03 15.33 -8.42
N LEU A 399 -1.61 15.21 -9.62
CA LEU A 399 -0.82 14.79 -10.80
C LEU A 399 0.40 15.71 -11.05
N ASP A 400 0.31 16.99 -10.69
CA ASP A 400 1.43 17.94 -10.74
C ASP A 400 2.57 17.61 -9.76
N GLU A 401 2.34 16.73 -8.79
CA GLU A 401 3.33 16.26 -7.80
C GLU A 401 4.10 15.00 -8.27
N PHE A 402 3.83 14.52 -9.48
CA PHE A 402 4.59 13.44 -10.11
C PHE A 402 6.03 13.88 -10.42
N ASP A 403 7.00 13.07 -9.97
CA ASP A 403 8.43 13.25 -10.25
C ASP A 403 8.81 12.48 -11.53
N GLY A 404 8.41 13.05 -12.67
CA GLY A 404 8.64 12.51 -14.01
C GLY A 404 7.93 13.36 -15.08
N ASP A 405 7.81 12.82 -16.29
CA ASP A 405 7.11 13.51 -17.38
C ASP A 405 5.58 13.48 -17.17
N CYS A 406 5.02 14.62 -16.78
CA CYS A 406 3.58 14.79 -16.58
C CYS A 406 2.76 14.55 -17.85
N SER A 407 3.34 14.78 -19.04
CA SER A 407 2.69 14.52 -20.33
C SER A 407 2.57 13.03 -20.56
N GLU A 408 3.64 12.26 -20.33
CA GLU A 408 3.59 10.79 -20.41
C GLU A 408 2.57 10.21 -19.42
N LEU A 409 2.53 10.73 -18.18
CA LEU A 409 1.56 10.29 -17.18
C LEU A 409 0.12 10.59 -17.61
N ALA A 410 -0.16 11.80 -18.11
CA ALA A 410 -1.49 12.16 -18.59
C ALA A 410 -1.91 11.29 -19.78
N HIS A 411 -1.01 11.05 -20.74
CA HIS A 411 -1.26 10.17 -21.88
C HIS A 411 -1.57 8.74 -21.43
N PHE A 412 -0.76 8.19 -20.54
CA PHE A 412 -0.97 6.85 -19.98
C PHE A 412 -2.33 6.72 -19.28
N LEU A 413 -2.73 7.70 -18.46
CA LEU A 413 -4.03 7.68 -17.80
C LEU A 413 -5.19 7.73 -18.81
N LEU A 414 -5.05 8.54 -19.87
CA LEU A 414 -6.04 8.64 -20.94
C LEU A 414 -6.15 7.36 -21.78
N GLU A 415 -5.04 6.66 -22.04
CA GLU A 415 -5.02 5.38 -22.77
C GLU A 415 -5.83 4.29 -22.07
N MET A 416 -5.97 4.36 -20.74
CA MET A 416 -6.75 3.40 -19.96
C MET A 416 -8.26 3.70 -19.99
N LEU A 417 -8.68 4.80 -20.61
CA LEU A 417 -10.06 5.24 -20.66
C LEU A 417 -10.66 5.01 -22.05
N SER A 418 -11.88 4.47 -22.09
CA SER A 418 -12.74 4.51 -23.28
C SER A 418 -14.11 5.06 -22.89
N ASP A 419 -14.79 5.71 -23.85
CA ASP A 419 -16.07 6.36 -23.58
C ASP A 419 -17.20 5.36 -23.25
N GLU A 420 -17.00 4.07 -23.51
CA GLU A 420 -17.89 2.95 -23.14
C GLU A 420 -17.23 2.01 -22.11
N SER A 421 -16.21 2.49 -21.38
CA SER A 421 -15.46 1.65 -20.45
C SER A 421 -16.20 1.42 -19.13
N ASN A 422 -15.82 0.33 -18.50
CA ASN A 422 -16.04 0.04 -17.09
C ASN A 422 -15.09 0.80 -16.15
N VAL A 423 -14.43 1.87 -16.63
CA VAL A 423 -13.46 2.66 -15.88
C VAL A 423 -13.91 4.13 -15.80
N LYS A 424 -13.88 4.70 -14.60
CA LYS A 424 -14.03 6.14 -14.36
C LYS A 424 -12.86 6.67 -13.54
N MET A 425 -12.35 7.84 -13.91
CA MET A 425 -11.28 8.54 -13.22
C MET A 425 -11.71 9.95 -12.84
N CYS A 426 -11.50 10.31 -11.59
CA CYS A 426 -11.52 11.69 -11.11
C CYS A 426 -10.07 12.08 -10.81
N LEU A 427 -9.53 13.00 -11.62
CA LEU A 427 -8.14 13.43 -11.54
C LEU A 427 -8.07 14.84 -10.99
N ALA A 428 -7.09 15.11 -10.12
CA ALA A 428 -6.85 16.44 -9.58
C ALA A 428 -5.42 16.93 -9.86
N SER A 429 -5.27 18.17 -10.31
CA SER A 429 -3.97 18.80 -10.51
C SER A 429 -4.03 20.32 -10.51
N ARG A 430 -2.88 20.99 -10.53
CA ARG A 430 -2.76 22.41 -10.89
C ARG A 430 -3.09 22.60 -12.39
N PRO A 431 -3.53 23.81 -12.80
CA PRO A 431 -3.78 24.14 -14.21
C PRO A 431 -2.45 24.36 -14.97
N TRP A 432 -1.57 23.37 -14.96
CA TRP A 432 -0.38 23.37 -15.82
C TRP A 432 -0.81 23.09 -17.26
N LEU A 433 -0.14 23.73 -18.22
CA LEU A 433 -0.47 23.62 -19.65
C LEU A 433 -0.59 22.17 -20.12
N VAL A 434 0.27 21.28 -19.63
CA VAL A 434 0.23 19.84 -19.95
C VAL A 434 -1.10 19.17 -19.59
N PHE A 435 -1.70 19.52 -18.44
CA PHE A 435 -2.99 18.98 -18.02
C PHE A 435 -4.15 19.74 -18.64
N GLU A 436 -4.01 21.05 -18.84
CA GLU A 436 -4.99 21.82 -19.61
C GLU A 436 -5.13 21.24 -21.02
N ASP A 437 -4.04 21.06 -21.76
CA ASP A 437 -4.09 20.53 -23.12
C ASP A 437 -4.61 19.08 -23.16
N ALA A 438 -4.24 18.24 -22.19
CA ALA A 438 -4.71 16.86 -22.10
C ALA A 438 -6.20 16.74 -21.72
N PHE A 439 -6.71 17.61 -20.84
CA PHE A 439 -8.04 17.46 -20.23
C PHE A 439 -9.05 18.53 -20.63
N ARG A 440 -8.70 19.53 -21.45
CA ARG A 440 -9.57 20.68 -21.83
C ARG A 440 -10.98 20.30 -22.29
N ARG A 441 -11.13 19.14 -22.94
CA ARG A 441 -12.42 18.66 -23.50
C ARG A 441 -13.20 17.77 -22.54
N ARG A 442 -12.72 17.57 -21.32
CA ARG A 442 -13.31 16.68 -20.32
C ARG A 442 -14.07 17.51 -19.29
N PRO A 443 -15.14 16.96 -18.69
CA PRO A 443 -15.84 17.61 -17.60
C PRO A 443 -14.89 18.10 -16.52
N SER A 444 -15.04 19.35 -16.09
CA SER A 444 -14.13 19.92 -15.10
C SER A 444 -14.78 20.97 -14.20
N LEU A 445 -14.14 21.17 -13.04
CA LEU A 445 -14.41 22.30 -12.16
C LEU A 445 -13.11 22.95 -11.69
N ARG A 446 -13.22 24.22 -11.30
CA ARG A 446 -12.17 25.00 -10.64
C ARG A 446 -12.53 25.22 -9.18
N VAL A 447 -11.68 24.74 -8.27
CA VAL A 447 -11.99 24.76 -6.83
C VAL A 447 -12.07 26.18 -6.28
N GLU A 448 -11.19 27.09 -6.69
CA GLU A 448 -11.20 28.49 -6.23
C GLU A 448 -12.49 29.25 -6.57
N ASP A 449 -13.17 28.86 -7.65
CA ASP A 449 -14.38 29.54 -8.12
C ASP A 449 -15.63 29.11 -7.32
N LEU A 450 -15.53 28.01 -6.57
CA LEU A 450 -16.65 27.39 -5.83
C LEU A 450 -16.47 27.46 -4.30
N THR A 451 -15.32 27.93 -3.81
CA THR A 451 -14.97 27.89 -2.39
C THR A 451 -15.22 29.19 -1.62
N LEU A 452 -15.71 30.26 -2.27
CA LEU A 452 -15.92 31.55 -1.62
C LEU A 452 -16.82 31.45 -0.36
N GLN A 453 -17.96 30.77 -0.49
CA GLN A 453 -18.89 30.59 0.63
C GLN A 453 -18.32 29.67 1.71
N ASP A 454 -17.59 28.62 1.30
CA ASP A 454 -16.90 27.71 2.22
C ASP A 454 -15.84 28.43 3.05
N ILE A 455 -15.03 29.29 2.43
CA ILE A 455 -14.04 30.14 3.10
C ILE A 455 -14.73 31.04 4.11
N ARG A 456 -15.84 31.67 3.73
CA ARG A 456 -16.61 32.55 4.64
C ARG A 456 -17.08 31.80 5.88
N ILE A 457 -17.65 30.60 5.69
CA ILE A 457 -18.12 29.74 6.78
C ILE A 457 -16.95 29.35 7.68
N PHE A 458 -15.84 28.90 7.10
CA PHE A 458 -14.64 28.52 7.84
C PHE A 458 -14.08 29.67 8.69
N VAL A 459 -13.95 30.86 8.10
CA VAL A 459 -13.41 32.05 8.77
C VAL A 459 -14.31 32.47 9.92
N MET A 460 -15.62 32.51 9.68
CA MET A 460 -16.60 32.85 10.70
C MET A 460 -16.52 31.89 11.88
N GLU A 461 -16.58 30.58 11.67
CA GLU A 461 -16.52 29.61 12.76
C GLU A 461 -15.19 29.66 13.51
N LYS A 462 -14.05 29.76 12.79
CA LYS A 462 -12.74 29.82 13.44
C LYS A 462 -12.49 31.07 14.25
N LEU A 463 -13.00 32.21 13.82
CA LEU A 463 -12.89 33.45 14.59
C LEU A 463 -13.87 33.42 15.76
N THR A 464 -15.12 33.00 15.57
CA THR A 464 -16.11 32.92 16.65
C THR A 464 -15.72 31.91 17.75
N ASP A 465 -14.97 30.84 17.44
CA ASP A 465 -14.36 29.94 18.44
C ASP A 465 -13.47 30.68 19.46
N ASN A 466 -12.96 31.87 19.12
CA ASN A 466 -12.19 32.71 20.02
C ASN A 466 -13.08 33.62 20.87
N ILE A 467 -12.90 33.56 22.20
CA ILE A 467 -13.69 34.33 23.17
C ILE A 467 -13.63 35.85 22.91
N MET A 468 -12.47 36.38 22.53
CA MET A 468 -12.32 37.83 22.29
C MET A 468 -13.02 38.27 21.02
N PHE A 469 -12.97 37.47 19.96
CA PHE A 469 -13.71 37.75 18.74
C PHE A 469 -15.22 37.64 18.94
N SER A 470 -15.69 36.65 19.71
CA SER A 470 -17.11 36.54 20.07
C SER A 470 -17.62 37.79 20.80
N ARG A 471 -16.87 38.28 21.79
CA ARG A 471 -17.20 39.55 22.48
C ARG A 471 -17.20 40.74 21.53
N LEU A 472 -16.22 40.81 20.63
CA LEU A 472 -16.14 41.84 19.61
C LEU A 472 -17.37 41.79 18.68
N GLN A 473 -17.83 40.60 18.29
CA GLN A 473 -19.03 40.41 17.48
C GLN A 473 -20.32 40.82 18.22
N GLU A 474 -20.40 40.58 19.54
CA GLU A 474 -21.50 41.04 20.39
C GLU A 474 -21.54 42.57 20.50
N HIS A 475 -20.37 43.22 20.62
CA HIS A 475 -20.26 44.67 20.76
C HIS A 475 -20.41 45.43 19.43
N ASP A 476 -19.87 44.90 18.32
CA ASP A 476 -19.90 45.53 17.00
C ASP A 476 -19.98 44.47 15.88
N SER A 477 -21.19 43.92 15.72
CA SER A 477 -21.48 42.90 14.69
C SER A 477 -21.23 43.38 13.26
N THR A 478 -21.35 44.68 13.00
CA THR A 478 -21.15 45.25 11.67
C THR A 478 -19.68 45.21 11.28
N LYS A 479 -18.78 45.70 12.14
CA LYS A 479 -17.34 45.66 11.84
C LYS A 479 -16.80 44.23 11.83
N ALA A 480 -17.29 43.35 12.71
CA ALA A 480 -16.96 41.92 12.66
C ALA A 480 -17.33 41.31 11.30
N GLY A 481 -18.51 41.62 10.79
CA GLY A 481 -18.99 41.17 9.48
C GLY A 481 -18.15 41.72 8.32
N VAL A 482 -17.75 42.99 8.38
CA VAL A 482 -16.86 43.62 7.38
C VAL A 482 -15.49 42.92 7.37
N LEU A 483 -14.88 42.68 8.53
CA LEU A 483 -13.59 42.00 8.63
C LEU A 483 -13.64 40.58 8.04
N ILE A 484 -14.69 39.82 8.32
CA ILE A 484 -14.90 38.49 7.72
C ILE A 484 -15.05 38.61 6.20
N GLY A 485 -15.81 39.60 5.71
CA GLY A 485 -16.02 39.85 4.28
C GLY A 485 -14.72 40.20 3.56
N GLU A 486 -13.94 41.14 4.10
CA GLU A 486 -12.65 41.56 3.55
C GLU A 486 -11.66 40.40 3.50
N LEU A 487 -11.56 39.61 4.58
CA LEU A 487 -10.68 38.44 4.61
C LEU A 487 -11.08 37.41 3.57
N THR A 488 -12.38 37.12 3.47
CA THR A 488 -12.94 36.15 2.50
C THR A 488 -12.65 36.59 1.07
N GLN A 489 -12.85 37.87 0.74
CA GLN A 489 -12.57 38.40 -0.59
C GLN A 489 -11.07 38.37 -0.91
N LYS A 490 -10.24 38.81 0.04
CA LYS A 490 -8.79 38.86 -0.15
C LYS A 490 -8.16 37.49 -0.37
N ALA A 491 -8.74 36.45 0.23
CA ALA A 491 -8.30 35.06 0.06
C ALA A 491 -8.30 34.56 -1.39
N SER A 492 -9.14 35.12 -2.27
CA SER A 492 -9.18 34.78 -3.70
C SER A 492 -9.22 33.27 -4.00
N GLY A 493 -9.94 32.51 -3.16
CA GLY A 493 -10.09 31.05 -3.26
C GLY A 493 -8.91 30.22 -2.75
N VAL A 494 -7.92 30.81 -2.06
CA VAL A 494 -6.71 30.12 -1.58
C VAL A 494 -6.82 29.80 -0.08
N PHE A 495 -7.32 28.61 0.26
CA PHE A 495 -7.48 28.16 1.65
C PHE A 495 -6.20 28.18 2.49
N LEU A 496 -5.03 27.91 1.88
CA LEU A 496 -3.75 28.03 2.60
C LEU A 496 -3.51 29.45 3.11
N TRP A 497 -3.82 30.44 2.28
CA TRP A 497 -3.73 31.85 2.64
C TRP A 497 -4.70 32.17 3.78
N VAL A 498 -5.94 31.67 3.70
CA VAL A 498 -6.95 31.83 4.76
C VAL A 498 -6.43 31.29 6.09
N ARG A 499 -5.83 30.09 6.10
CA ARG A 499 -5.26 29.49 7.32
C ARG A 499 -4.19 30.37 7.95
N LEU A 500 -3.29 30.94 7.13
CA LEU A 500 -2.22 31.83 7.61
C LEU A 500 -2.78 33.18 8.09
N ALA A 501 -3.74 33.76 7.36
CA ALA A 501 -4.37 35.02 7.72
C ALA A 501 -5.20 34.90 9.01
N VAL A 502 -6.05 33.88 9.13
CA VAL A 502 -6.83 33.62 10.35
C VAL A 502 -5.92 33.40 11.55
N LYS A 503 -4.82 32.63 11.40
CA LYS A 503 -3.82 32.48 12.46
C LYS A 503 -3.23 33.82 12.88
N SER A 504 -2.86 34.67 11.92
CA SER A 504 -2.35 36.02 12.19
C SER A 504 -3.37 36.88 12.95
N LEU A 505 -4.65 36.84 12.59
CA LEU A 505 -5.69 37.57 13.32
C LEU A 505 -5.93 37.02 14.73
N LEU A 506 -5.92 35.70 14.90
CA LEU A 506 -6.04 35.06 16.21
C LEU A 506 -4.87 35.40 17.14
N ASP A 507 -3.65 35.49 16.60
CA ASP A 507 -2.49 35.98 17.34
C ASP A 507 -2.70 37.42 17.80
N GLY A 508 -3.25 38.29 16.95
CA GLY A 508 -3.58 39.67 17.31
C GLY A 508 -4.63 39.76 18.43
N LEU A 509 -5.71 38.97 18.33
CA LEU A 509 -6.73 38.89 19.37
C LEU A 509 -6.17 38.43 20.72
N ARG A 510 -5.22 37.49 20.72
CA ARG A 510 -4.51 37.07 21.94
C ARG A 510 -3.70 38.22 22.54
N ASP A 511 -3.08 39.01 21.69
CA ASP A 511 -2.19 40.11 22.08
C ASP A 511 -2.98 41.41 22.39
N GLY A 512 -4.31 41.39 22.25
CA GLY A 512 -5.23 42.46 22.64
C GLY A 512 -5.63 43.44 21.53
N ASP A 513 -5.36 43.09 20.26
CA ASP A 513 -5.68 43.92 19.09
C ASP A 513 -7.20 44.27 19.03
N THR A 514 -7.49 45.54 18.73
CA THR A 514 -8.85 46.02 18.44
C THR A 514 -9.31 45.60 17.04
N VAL A 515 -10.59 45.85 16.69
CA VAL A 515 -11.08 45.55 15.33
C VAL A 515 -10.28 46.29 14.26
N GLU A 516 -9.96 47.56 14.52
CA GLU A 516 -9.21 48.44 13.64
C GLU A 516 -7.75 47.94 13.46
N ASP A 517 -7.16 47.42 14.53
CA ASP A 517 -5.83 46.79 14.48
C ASP A 517 -5.87 45.51 13.64
N LEU A 518 -6.90 44.68 13.79
CA LEU A 518 -7.10 43.46 13.00
C LEU A 518 -7.34 43.77 11.52
N GLN A 519 -8.11 44.82 11.19
CA GLN A 519 -8.27 45.30 9.82
C GLN A 519 -6.95 45.80 9.25
N SER A 520 -6.18 46.57 10.02
CA SER A 520 -4.85 47.05 9.62
C SER A 520 -3.89 45.89 9.38
N ARG A 521 -3.89 44.89 10.26
CA ARG A 521 -3.14 43.64 10.12
C ARG A 521 -3.54 42.92 8.83
N LEU A 522 -4.84 42.75 8.58
CA LEU A 522 -5.35 42.13 7.36
C LEU A 522 -4.92 42.87 6.09
N LEU A 523 -4.96 44.21 6.07
CA LEU A 523 -4.49 45.01 4.95
C LEU A 523 -3.02 44.76 4.61
N LEU A 524 -2.19 44.59 5.64
CA LEU A 524 -0.76 44.33 5.49
C LEU A 524 -0.41 42.89 5.09
N ILE A 525 -1.35 41.94 5.11
CA ILE A 525 -1.14 40.56 4.62
C ILE A 525 -1.19 40.56 3.09
N PRO A 526 -0.11 40.23 2.36
CA PRO A 526 -0.11 40.21 0.91
C PRO A 526 -1.10 39.18 0.37
N PRO A 527 -1.82 39.44 -0.74
CA PRO A 527 -2.81 38.51 -1.30
C PRO A 527 -2.18 37.28 -1.98
N ASP A 528 -0.92 37.37 -2.40
CA ASP A 528 -0.17 36.26 -3.00
C ASP A 528 0.66 35.50 -1.96
N LEU A 529 0.77 34.18 -2.15
CA LEU A 529 1.45 33.30 -1.20
C LEU A 529 2.95 33.61 -1.10
N ASP A 530 3.61 33.97 -2.20
CA ASP A 530 5.05 34.20 -2.22
C ASP A 530 5.44 35.43 -1.40
N ARG A 531 4.77 36.57 -1.62
CA ARG A 531 4.98 37.77 -0.80
C ARG A 531 4.51 37.55 0.62
N LEU A 532 3.49 36.72 0.86
CA LEU A 532 3.10 36.34 2.21
C LEU A 532 4.22 35.57 2.92
N PHE A 533 4.89 34.61 2.24
CA PHE A 533 6.04 33.91 2.81
C PHE A 533 7.22 34.86 3.06
N GLN A 534 7.53 35.75 2.11
CA GLN A 534 8.56 36.78 2.28
C GLN A 534 8.27 37.69 3.47
N LYS A 535 7.02 38.11 3.65
CA LYS A 535 6.61 38.90 4.82
C LYS A 535 6.78 38.09 6.11
N ILE A 536 6.30 36.85 6.17
CA ILE A 536 6.44 35.99 7.36
C ILE A 536 7.90 35.84 7.78
N LEU A 537 8.80 35.64 6.81
CA LEU A 537 10.24 35.51 7.06
C LEU A 537 10.90 36.86 7.38
N GLY A 538 10.48 37.93 6.72
CA GLY A 538 10.98 39.29 6.95
C GLY A 538 10.57 39.89 8.30
N ASP A 539 9.44 39.45 8.87
CA ASP A 539 8.96 39.85 10.19
C ASP A 539 9.66 39.08 11.34
N LEU A 540 10.60 38.17 11.04
CA LEU A 540 11.37 37.45 12.06
C LEU A 540 12.47 38.33 12.67
N ASP A 541 12.73 38.12 13.96
CA ASP A 541 13.93 38.66 14.61
C ASP A 541 15.20 38.15 13.86
N PRO A 542 16.24 38.99 13.66
CA PRO A 542 17.43 38.60 12.91
C PRO A 542 18.12 37.31 13.43
N ALA A 543 18.10 37.07 14.74
CA ALA A 543 18.65 35.83 15.29
C ALA A 543 17.79 34.62 14.93
N TYR A 544 16.46 34.78 14.95
CA TYR A 544 15.53 33.71 14.56
C TYR A 544 15.55 33.45 13.07
N LEU A 545 15.78 34.46 12.24
CA LEU A 545 15.92 34.30 10.79
C LEU A 545 17.15 33.43 10.46
N LYS A 546 18.27 33.64 11.14
CA LYS A 546 19.47 32.80 10.99
C LYS A 546 19.19 31.35 11.35
N GLU A 547 18.53 31.09 12.48
CA GLU A 547 18.14 29.74 12.89
C GLU A 547 17.14 29.12 11.89
N ALA A 548 16.18 29.91 11.39
CA ALA A 548 15.21 29.46 10.40
C ALA A 548 15.89 29.04 9.08
N SER A 549 16.82 29.86 8.57
CA SER A 549 17.64 29.54 7.39
C SER A 549 18.35 28.19 7.54
N GLN A 550 19.01 27.95 8.68
CA GLN A 550 19.69 26.67 8.96
C GLN A 550 18.72 25.48 8.93
N ILE A 551 17.53 25.63 9.52
CA ILE A 551 16.49 24.60 9.53
C ILE A 551 15.98 24.30 8.11
N PHE A 552 15.72 25.33 7.30
CA PHE A 552 15.26 25.15 5.92
C PHE A 552 16.33 24.48 5.06
N GLN A 553 17.58 24.93 5.13
CA GLN A 553 18.70 24.31 4.40
C GLN A 553 18.94 22.85 4.82
N ALA A 554 18.86 22.54 6.11
CA ALA A 554 18.97 21.16 6.60
C ALA A 554 17.84 20.28 6.03
N SER A 555 16.63 20.82 6.01
CA SER A 555 15.45 20.14 5.46
C SER A 555 15.57 19.93 3.95
N GLU A 556 16.12 20.89 3.20
CA GLU A 556 16.40 20.80 1.76
C GLU A 556 17.46 19.72 1.47
N ARG A 557 18.64 19.81 2.10
CA ARG A 557 19.76 18.87 1.88
C ARG A 557 19.46 17.44 2.27
N SER A 558 18.67 17.22 3.33
CA SER A 558 18.25 15.87 3.73
C SER A 558 17.49 15.14 2.63
N ARG A 559 16.87 15.88 1.71
CA ARG A 559 16.11 15.32 0.59
C ARG A 559 16.99 15.04 -0.60
N GLU A 560 18.01 15.85 -0.87
CA GLU A 560 18.91 15.64 -2.01
C GLU A 560 19.82 14.41 -1.89
N SER A 561 19.93 13.83 -0.69
CA SER A 561 20.74 12.63 -0.44
C SER A 561 20.18 11.41 -1.19
N ARG A 562 20.94 10.93 -2.18
CA ARG A 562 20.55 9.84 -3.10
C ARG A 562 20.31 8.49 -2.41
N ASP A 563 20.87 8.27 -1.22
CA ASP A 563 20.84 6.97 -0.54
C ASP A 563 19.79 6.88 0.60
N ALA A 564 19.20 8.01 1.02
CA ALA A 564 18.19 8.03 2.09
C ALA A 564 17.25 9.23 1.94
N TRP A 565 16.33 9.17 0.98
CA TRP A 565 15.25 10.16 0.82
C TRP A 565 14.24 10.01 1.97
N SER A 566 14.61 10.50 3.16
CA SER A 566 13.71 10.61 4.31
C SER A 566 13.83 12.02 4.89
N PRO A 567 12.72 12.72 5.09
CA PRO A 567 12.71 13.95 5.87
C PRO A 567 13.32 13.73 7.26
N LEU A 568 13.97 14.75 7.82
CA LEU A 568 14.58 14.69 9.14
C LEU A 568 13.50 14.52 10.23
N SER A 569 13.77 13.72 11.26
CA SER A 569 12.93 13.72 12.46
C SER A 569 13.21 14.97 13.31
N LEU A 570 12.30 15.31 14.23
CA LEU A 570 12.52 16.35 15.23
C LEU A 570 13.82 16.12 16.00
N LEU A 571 14.08 14.85 16.36
CA LEU A 571 15.31 14.47 17.06
C LEU A 571 16.54 14.70 16.17
N SER A 572 16.56 14.21 14.92
CA SER A 572 17.68 14.44 14.00
C SER A 572 17.93 15.93 13.76
N LEU A 573 16.87 16.70 13.51
CA LEU A 573 16.97 18.13 13.27
C LEU A 573 17.50 18.89 14.50
N SER A 574 17.18 18.42 15.71
CA SER A 574 17.70 19.00 16.95
C SER A 574 19.23 18.93 17.03
N PHE A 575 19.85 17.89 16.47
CA PHE A 575 21.32 17.75 16.41
C PHE A 575 21.92 18.65 15.33
N VAL A 576 21.25 18.80 14.18
CA VAL A 576 21.74 19.68 13.09
C VAL A 576 21.81 21.14 13.55
N SER A 577 20.93 21.53 14.48
CA SER A 577 20.90 22.87 15.06
C SER A 577 21.83 23.09 16.26
N GLU A 578 22.66 22.10 16.63
CA GLU A 578 23.65 22.25 17.70
C GLU A 578 24.96 22.89 17.21
N ASP A 579 25.67 23.52 18.13
CA ASP A 579 27.02 24.02 17.87
C ASP A 579 27.97 22.84 17.63
N PRO A 580 28.62 22.74 16.45
CA PRO A 580 29.54 21.66 16.14
C PRO A 580 30.66 21.50 17.18
N GLN A 581 31.16 22.60 17.76
CA GLN A 581 32.23 22.52 18.75
C GLN A 581 31.78 21.78 20.02
N ARG A 582 30.54 22.01 20.44
CA ARG A 582 29.94 21.33 21.59
C ARG A 582 29.72 19.84 21.32
N VAL A 583 29.38 19.49 20.09
CA VAL A 583 29.22 18.09 19.65
C VAL A 583 30.56 17.35 19.66
N PHE A 584 31.63 17.98 19.15
CA PHE A 584 32.97 17.36 19.13
C PHE A 584 33.63 17.28 20.52
N SER A 585 33.25 18.15 21.46
CA SER A 585 33.80 18.17 22.82
C SER A 585 32.99 17.36 23.83
N ALA A 586 31.86 16.77 23.43
CA ALA A 586 31.00 16.00 24.33
C ALA A 586 31.53 14.58 24.56
N GLU A 587 31.49 14.11 25.81
CA GLU A 587 31.78 12.71 26.16
C GLU A 587 30.51 11.87 25.99
N TYR A 588 30.53 10.92 25.06
CA TYR A 588 29.40 10.05 24.73
C TYR A 588 29.52 8.69 25.44
N ASP A 589 29.44 8.69 26.76
CA ASP A 589 29.67 7.48 27.55
C ASP A 589 28.42 6.59 27.68
N LYS A 590 27.22 7.15 27.41
CA LYS A 590 25.94 6.42 27.54
C LYS A 590 24.95 6.80 26.42
N PRO A 591 24.10 5.87 25.98
CA PRO A 591 22.98 6.18 25.11
C PRO A 591 22.05 7.22 25.73
N MET A 592 21.52 8.13 24.90
CA MET A 592 20.58 9.16 25.33
C MET A 592 19.29 8.53 25.89
N SER A 593 18.86 8.99 27.06
CA SER A 593 17.62 8.49 27.67
C SER A 593 16.39 8.87 26.84
N HIS A 594 15.30 8.11 26.98
CA HIS A 594 14.05 8.43 26.28
C HIS A 594 13.49 9.81 26.73
N GLU A 595 13.69 10.19 27.98
CA GLU A 595 13.25 11.50 28.50
C GLU A 595 14.03 12.66 27.85
N ASP A 596 15.34 12.50 27.66
CA ASP A 596 16.16 13.49 26.96
C ASP A 596 15.79 13.62 25.49
N GLN A 597 15.51 12.48 24.82
CA GLN A 597 15.04 12.49 23.43
C GLN A 597 13.73 13.26 23.28
N GLU A 598 12.78 13.02 24.19
CA GLU A 598 11.49 13.71 24.22
C GLU A 598 11.64 15.21 24.48
N TYR A 599 12.49 15.58 25.47
CA TYR A 599 12.79 16.97 25.77
C TYR A 599 13.40 17.71 24.57
N ARG A 600 14.36 17.08 23.87
CA ARG A 600 14.97 17.64 22.66
C ARG A 600 13.95 17.80 21.54
N ALA A 601 13.11 16.78 21.33
CA ALA A 601 12.09 16.81 20.28
C ALA A 601 11.03 17.90 20.52
N GLU A 602 10.50 18.02 21.74
CA GLU A 602 9.55 19.08 22.12
C GLU A 602 10.19 20.47 21.97
N THR A 603 11.45 20.62 22.39
CA THR A 603 12.20 21.88 22.23
C THR A 603 12.35 22.23 20.75
N MET A 604 12.72 21.27 19.91
CA MET A 604 12.85 21.47 18.47
C MET A 604 11.50 21.80 17.83
N ARG A 605 10.41 21.15 18.25
CA ARG A 605 9.04 21.46 17.79
C ARG A 605 8.64 22.91 18.11
N ARG A 606 8.99 23.41 19.30
CA ARG A 606 8.77 24.83 19.68
C ARG A 606 9.64 25.78 18.85
N ARG A 607 10.88 25.40 18.55
CA ARG A 607 11.75 26.16 17.62
C ARG A 607 11.15 26.23 16.23
N LEU A 608 10.69 25.11 15.66
CA LEU A 608 9.98 25.12 14.37
C LEU A 608 8.80 26.11 14.36
N ASN A 609 7.96 26.07 15.39
CA ASN A 609 6.82 26.99 15.49
C ASN A 609 7.20 28.47 15.56
N SER A 610 8.28 28.79 16.26
CA SER A 610 8.71 30.19 16.47
C SER A 610 9.59 30.73 15.34
N ARG A 611 10.47 29.91 14.77
CA ARG A 611 11.45 30.29 13.72
C ARG A 611 10.89 30.13 12.32
N CYS A 612 10.12 29.07 12.08
CA CYS A 612 9.54 28.81 10.75
C CYS A 612 8.09 29.29 10.65
N LYS A 613 7.47 29.78 11.74
CA LYS A 613 6.12 30.39 11.81
C LYS A 613 4.99 29.57 11.20
N GLY A 614 5.18 28.25 11.06
CA GLY A 614 4.23 27.33 10.44
C GLY A 614 4.48 27.05 8.97
N LEU A 615 5.61 27.46 8.40
CA LEU A 615 6.07 27.05 7.06
C LEU A 615 6.64 25.63 7.08
N LEU A 616 7.17 25.19 8.22
CA LEU A 616 7.52 23.79 8.54
C LEU A 616 6.69 23.33 9.74
N GLU A 617 6.23 22.07 9.72
CA GLU A 617 5.40 21.47 10.76
C GLU A 617 5.88 20.04 11.10
N ALA A 618 5.52 19.58 12.30
CA ALA A 618 5.71 18.22 12.79
C ALA A 618 4.35 17.64 13.25
N PRO A 619 3.47 17.26 12.29
CA PRO A 619 2.04 17.04 12.57
C PRO A 619 1.78 15.80 13.44
N SER A 620 2.61 14.77 13.33
CA SER A 620 2.41 13.47 14.00
C SER A 620 3.13 13.37 15.36
N TYR A 621 3.49 14.49 15.99
CA TYR A 621 4.26 14.51 17.23
C TYR A 621 3.64 13.68 18.37
N LYS A 622 2.31 13.73 18.50
CA LYS A 622 1.60 12.96 19.53
C LYS A 622 1.67 11.44 19.35
N ILE A 623 1.96 10.99 18.12
CA ILE A 623 1.99 9.56 17.76
C ILE A 623 3.43 9.06 17.73
N ASN A 624 4.32 9.82 17.08
CA ASN A 624 5.67 9.39 16.76
C ASN A 624 6.74 10.01 17.66
N GLY A 625 6.37 10.95 18.54
CA GLY A 625 7.29 11.57 19.50
C GLY A 625 8.56 12.11 18.83
N PRO A 626 9.76 11.74 19.30
CA PRO A 626 11.04 12.24 18.77
C PRO A 626 11.29 11.89 17.30
N GLU A 627 10.74 10.76 16.84
CA GLU A 627 10.90 10.28 15.46
C GLU A 627 9.95 10.94 14.47
N THR A 628 9.15 11.88 14.93
CA THR A 628 8.25 12.65 14.06
C THR A 628 9.03 13.39 12.99
N LYS A 629 8.73 13.08 11.74
CA LYS A 629 9.32 13.71 10.57
C LYS A 629 8.83 15.15 10.39
N VAL A 630 9.75 16.05 10.03
CA VAL A 630 9.51 17.48 9.79
C VAL A 630 9.28 17.69 8.30
N HIS A 631 8.23 18.45 7.96
CA HIS A 631 7.85 18.69 6.55
C HIS A 631 7.36 20.12 6.34
N TYR A 632 7.36 20.56 5.08
CA TYR A 632 6.69 21.78 4.67
C TYR A 632 5.18 21.69 4.95
N LEU A 633 4.61 22.78 5.45
CA LEU A 633 3.16 22.92 5.66
C LEU A 633 2.37 22.58 4.39
N HIS A 634 2.87 23.06 3.25
CA HIS A 634 2.27 22.84 1.95
C HIS A 634 3.35 22.89 0.87
N ARG A 635 3.12 22.20 -0.25
CA ARG A 635 4.04 22.18 -1.40
C ARG A 635 4.46 23.57 -1.86
N THR A 636 3.57 24.55 -1.84
CA THR A 636 3.88 25.93 -2.26
C THR A 636 5.00 26.56 -1.44
N VAL A 637 5.15 26.18 -0.17
CA VAL A 637 6.27 26.66 0.65
C VAL A 637 7.58 26.06 0.13
N LYS A 638 7.57 24.78 -0.23
CA LYS A 638 8.72 24.14 -0.88
C LYS A 638 9.04 24.83 -2.22
N ASP A 639 8.04 24.93 -3.10
CA ASP A 639 8.20 25.54 -4.43
C ASP A 639 8.81 26.96 -4.29
N PHE A 640 8.39 27.73 -3.28
CA PHE A 640 8.97 29.04 -2.97
C PHE A 640 10.47 28.97 -2.68
N PHE A 641 10.94 28.05 -1.83
CA PHE A 641 12.37 27.91 -1.51
C PHE A 641 13.22 27.34 -2.65
N ASP A 642 12.60 26.66 -3.61
CA ASP A 642 13.29 26.15 -4.82
C ASP A 642 13.60 27.28 -5.82
N GLU A 643 12.98 28.46 -5.68
CA GLU A 643 13.16 29.61 -6.58
C GLU A 643 14.29 30.56 -6.12
N ASP A 644 15.00 31.16 -7.09
CA ASP A 644 16.15 32.06 -6.85
C ASP A 644 15.83 33.22 -5.88
N ARG A 645 14.61 33.78 -5.95
CA ARG A 645 14.20 34.90 -5.09
C ARG A 645 14.12 34.53 -3.60
N ALA A 646 13.93 33.25 -3.27
CA ALA A 646 13.89 32.79 -1.89
C ALA A 646 15.27 32.42 -1.33
N ARG A 647 16.28 32.27 -2.21
CA ARG A 647 17.66 31.97 -1.80
C ARG A 647 18.26 33.03 -0.87
N VAL A 648 17.73 34.25 -0.83
CA VAL A 648 18.15 35.27 0.16
C VAL A 648 17.84 34.87 1.61
N TYR A 649 16.88 33.96 1.82
CA TYR A 649 16.49 33.45 3.14
C TYR A 649 17.13 32.09 3.47
N LEU A 650 17.89 31.51 2.54
CA LEU A 650 18.66 30.27 2.72
C LEU A 650 20.13 30.67 2.85
#